data_AF-A0A4R5YCZ8-F1
#
_entry.id   AF-A0A4R5YCZ8-F1
#
_cell.length_a   1.000
_cell.length_b   1.000
_cell.length_c   1.000
_cell.angle_alpha   90.00
_cell.angle_beta   90.00
_cell.angle_gamma   90.00
#
_symmetry.space_group_name_H-M   'P 1'
#
loop_
_entity.id
_entity.type
_entity.pdbx_description
1 polymer ?
#
loop_
_entity_poly.entity_id
_entity_poly.type
_entity_poly.pdbx_seq_one_letter_code
_entity_poly.pdbx_strand_id
1 'polypeptide(L)'
;MRPPAAAALILLLLALLLVPTGAARAAEGDGPEGPYLGALLDWGADTAAGHAERLGAPAAVYGRPVPLPMDEQEQGHLRDYLSQVSEQGAHALLTVRPEIALDRVDEAQAAVLAGQLADAAEGFPGTVFVRFAPQMNTTWVPWGQQPEAYTEAFRAVASALDAELPDPVMVWSPTVGTDYPFRDPSSAPAQGGGPAAPDTNGDGVWDREDDPYGPYYPGDDVVDWVGLVAYLDETGTGPARNVLPEAGSFGAMLGSGEPAGSAGQDEFYAAYAVGREKPLMVETGAFYGPGTDGPSERDIKEAWWDQVLATVAAGDHDRIRAIVWNETVEQRDDGAVTVDWRVTADPGLAAAVGERLRDSALVSGPVTAAAPLPGAGPAAAGTVLEGPAAWGAAAAVLAAGALLWFLARRGPARAWAYAEPAPRDSRIDMLRGLAIVFVVVNHVGLTSLFQLLTQETVGVVSGAELFVLLSGAVLGMVYGPRTKDDLGTVVDRTAARAWKLYVTALVVVLLVYGLSLLPFLDAGAVTTFTDQGTGAAGRGAAGATYDLYAGMDGLLEFPVQAQLIPAVLLLQVGPWQFNIMGLYVVLLLVSPLVLAALARGWAWLVLLVSAGLYAAGTVFRIRLLPSQFEDSFPLLVWQVLFVLGMVTGFYRRQIVTWFADRRRRPLLVACLLLAVALALFSWSSPYASSAYDVRLALLPESTFRTVYDAYFGRTYLGIGRLLNVLLVVIAGYAVLSAYWRPLERALGWFLVPLGRATLYVFIVHVFLILAVANVPALQQGHVWLNTAAYVVVLGLLWVMVRTRFLFRLIPR
;
A
#
# COMPACT_ATOMS: atom_id res chain seq x y z
N MET A 1 -46.35 6.01 -31.56
CA MET A 1 -44.89 5.92 -31.81
C MET A 1 -44.22 7.09 -31.09
N ARG A 2 -43.47 6.81 -30.02
CA ARG A 2 -42.77 7.82 -29.19
C ARG A 2 -41.26 7.63 -29.41
N PRO A 3 -40.45 8.69 -29.63
CA PRO A 3 -39.00 8.57 -29.66
C PRO A 3 -38.44 8.44 -28.21
N PRO A 4 -37.28 7.82 -28.02
CA PRO A 4 -36.81 7.42 -26.69
C PRO A 4 -36.17 8.59 -25.93
N ALA A 5 -36.41 8.58 -24.62
CA ALA A 5 -36.02 9.57 -23.61
C ALA A 5 -34.49 9.68 -23.33
N ALA A 6 -33.63 9.20 -24.24
CA ALA A 6 -32.17 9.24 -24.05
C ALA A 6 -31.54 10.59 -24.43
N ALA A 7 -32.22 11.41 -25.24
CA ALA A 7 -31.66 12.69 -25.72
C ALA A 7 -31.91 13.88 -24.76
N ALA A 8 -32.92 13.80 -23.89
CA ALA A 8 -33.26 14.89 -22.97
C ALA A 8 -32.40 14.91 -21.69
N LEU A 9 -31.85 13.76 -21.30
CA LEU A 9 -30.98 13.64 -20.11
C LEU A 9 -29.57 14.23 -20.37
N ILE A 10 -29.11 14.17 -21.61
CA ILE A 10 -27.79 14.67 -22.03
C ILE A 10 -27.73 16.21 -22.04
N LEU A 11 -28.85 16.87 -22.37
CA LEU A 11 -28.95 18.33 -22.36
C LEU A 11 -29.11 18.93 -20.95
N LEU A 12 -29.64 18.17 -20.00
CA LEU A 12 -29.75 18.61 -18.59
C LEU A 12 -28.40 18.48 -17.85
N LEU A 13 -27.59 17.47 -18.21
CA LEU A 13 -26.23 17.28 -17.67
C LEU A 13 -25.22 18.30 -18.20
N LEU A 14 -25.41 18.82 -19.41
CA LEU A 14 -24.55 19.87 -20.00
C LEU A 14 -24.76 21.26 -19.40
N ALA A 15 -25.89 21.52 -18.72
CA ALA A 15 -26.18 22.81 -18.10
C ALA A 15 -25.67 22.96 -16.65
N LEU A 16 -25.24 21.86 -16.03
CA LEU A 16 -24.67 21.85 -14.66
C LEU A 16 -23.13 21.94 -14.63
N LEU A 17 -22.47 21.96 -15.81
CA LEU A 17 -21.01 21.93 -15.96
C LEU A 17 -20.36 23.32 -16.16
N LEU A 18 -21.09 24.41 -15.93
CA LEU A 18 -20.62 25.78 -16.13
C LEU A 18 -20.94 26.65 -14.90
N VAL A 19 -20.33 26.32 -13.76
CA VAL A 19 -20.12 27.28 -12.67
C VAL A 19 -18.60 27.42 -12.50
N PRO A 20 -18.00 28.57 -12.89
CA PRO A 20 -16.60 28.80 -12.60
C PRO A 20 -16.43 29.03 -11.10
N THR A 21 -15.63 28.19 -10.44
CA THR A 21 -15.12 28.43 -9.08
C THR A 21 -14.21 29.66 -9.13
N GLY A 22 -14.62 30.73 -8.44
CA GLY A 22 -13.85 31.95 -8.36
C GLY A 22 -12.60 31.75 -7.51
N ALA A 23 -11.44 32.15 -8.02
CA ALA A 23 -10.21 32.24 -7.24
C ALA A 23 -10.42 33.21 -6.06
N ALA A 24 -10.28 32.71 -4.83
CA ALA A 24 -10.31 33.51 -3.62
C ALA A 24 -9.06 34.42 -3.60
N ARG A 25 -9.27 35.70 -3.28
CA ARG A 25 -8.24 36.73 -3.25
C ARG A 25 -7.57 36.73 -1.87
N ALA A 26 -6.25 36.63 -1.85
CA ALA A 26 -5.43 36.75 -0.64
C ALA A 26 -5.70 38.08 0.08
N ALA A 27 -5.91 38.00 1.40
CA ALA A 27 -5.87 39.16 2.28
C ALA A 27 -4.39 39.41 2.64
N GLU A 28 -3.84 40.54 2.17
CA GLU A 28 -2.61 41.10 2.71
C GLU A 28 -2.94 41.76 4.07
N GLY A 29 -2.38 41.24 5.15
CA GLY A 29 -2.46 41.77 6.52
C GLY A 29 -1.77 40.82 7.48
N ASP A 30 -1.27 41.34 8.62
CA ASP A 30 -0.66 40.56 9.72
C ASP A 30 -1.41 39.23 9.93
N GLY A 31 -0.65 38.14 10.10
CA GLY A 31 -1.19 36.78 10.14
C GLY A 31 -2.41 36.63 11.05
N PRO A 32 -3.36 35.74 10.71
CA PRO A 32 -4.64 35.65 11.40
C PRO A 32 -4.46 35.34 12.89
N GLU A 33 -5.25 36.01 13.75
CA GLU A 33 -5.08 35.98 15.22
C GLU A 33 -5.46 34.64 15.89
N GLY A 34 -6.05 33.68 15.15
CA GLY A 34 -6.60 32.42 15.67
C GLY A 34 -5.75 31.16 15.40
N PRO A 35 -6.05 30.01 16.04
CA PRO A 35 -5.31 28.77 15.84
C PRO A 35 -5.56 28.14 14.46
N TYR A 36 -4.53 27.59 13.84
CA TYR A 36 -4.63 26.97 12.52
C TYR A 36 -5.38 25.64 12.55
N LEU A 37 -6.25 25.44 11.56
CA LEU A 37 -6.76 24.11 11.21
C LEU A 37 -5.73 23.38 10.35
N GLY A 38 -5.29 22.22 10.82
CA GLY A 38 -4.40 21.32 10.10
C GLY A 38 -5.08 20.02 9.68
N ALA A 39 -4.53 19.34 8.68
CA ALA A 39 -4.96 18.01 8.25
C ALA A 39 -3.78 17.11 7.91
N LEU A 40 -3.74 15.89 8.46
CA LEU A 40 -2.83 14.81 8.04
C LEU A 40 -3.51 13.97 6.98
N LEU A 41 -3.13 14.17 5.72
CA LEU A 41 -3.72 13.42 4.61
C LEU A 41 -2.97 12.11 4.37
N ASP A 42 -3.71 11.10 3.91
CA ASP A 42 -3.11 10.02 3.14
C ASP A 42 -2.85 10.54 1.72
N TRP A 43 -1.62 11.01 1.46
CA TRP A 43 -1.21 11.56 0.16
C TRP A 43 -1.24 10.55 -0.99
N GLY A 44 -1.30 9.25 -0.69
CA GLY A 44 -1.62 8.24 -1.70
C GLY A 44 -3.09 8.30 -2.09
N ALA A 45 -3.97 8.51 -1.11
CA ALA A 45 -5.42 8.50 -1.27
C ALA A 45 -6.09 9.89 -1.26
N ASP A 46 -5.39 11.00 -1.24
CA ASP A 46 -6.04 12.30 -1.30
C ASP A 46 -5.07 13.38 -1.77
N THR A 47 -5.62 14.53 -2.10
CA THR A 47 -4.86 15.72 -2.45
C THR A 47 -5.29 16.87 -1.56
N ALA A 48 -4.42 17.86 -1.40
CA ALA A 48 -4.75 19.06 -0.63
C ALA A 48 -6.02 19.75 -1.19
N ALA A 49 -6.14 19.81 -2.52
CA ALA A 49 -7.31 20.33 -3.23
C ALA A 49 -8.56 19.48 -3.04
N GLY A 50 -8.44 18.14 -3.12
CA GLY A 50 -9.56 17.23 -2.90
C GLY A 50 -10.13 17.31 -1.49
N HIS A 51 -9.25 17.40 -0.48
CA HIS A 51 -9.65 17.67 0.89
C HIS A 51 -10.38 19.01 1.01
N ALA A 52 -9.80 20.08 0.44
CA ALA A 52 -10.36 21.43 0.49
C ALA A 52 -11.75 21.52 -0.14
N GLU A 53 -11.97 20.83 -1.27
CA GLU A 53 -13.25 20.78 -1.97
C GLU A 53 -14.34 20.14 -1.09
N ARG A 54 -14.01 19.01 -0.44
CA ARG A 54 -14.97 18.27 0.40
C ARG A 54 -15.29 18.99 1.70
N LEU A 55 -14.30 19.62 2.33
CA LEU A 55 -14.46 20.37 3.57
C LEU A 55 -15.09 21.77 3.35
N GLY A 56 -14.92 22.33 2.15
CA GLY A 56 -15.42 23.65 1.75
C GLY A 56 -14.40 24.79 1.87
N ALA A 57 -13.23 24.52 2.44
CA ALA A 57 -12.06 25.41 2.51
C ALA A 57 -10.78 24.59 2.67
N PRO A 58 -9.61 25.06 2.21
CA PRO A 58 -8.35 24.36 2.47
C PRO A 58 -7.97 24.42 3.96
N ALA A 59 -7.23 23.42 4.43
CA ALA A 59 -6.59 23.50 5.73
C ALA A 59 -5.49 24.58 5.71
N ALA A 60 -5.25 25.23 6.84
CA ALA A 60 -4.14 26.17 6.99
C ALA A 60 -2.79 25.47 7.10
N VAL A 61 -2.78 24.21 7.57
CA VAL A 61 -1.58 23.35 7.62
C VAL A 61 -1.91 21.99 7.01
N TYR A 62 -1.06 21.48 6.14
CA TYR A 62 -1.20 20.11 5.61
C TYR A 62 0.00 19.29 6.04
N GLY A 63 -0.21 18.11 6.61
CA GLY A 63 0.88 17.27 7.12
C GLY A 63 1.15 16.02 6.31
N ARG A 64 2.41 15.61 6.27
CA ARG A 64 2.92 14.42 5.58
C ARG A 64 4.01 13.70 6.40
N PRO A 65 4.02 12.36 6.48
CA PRO A 65 5.17 11.62 6.97
C PRO A 65 6.32 11.60 5.96
N VAL A 66 7.56 11.69 6.45
CA VAL A 66 8.80 11.66 5.66
C VAL A 66 9.79 10.67 6.32
N PRO A 67 10.30 9.66 5.61
CA PRO A 67 11.27 8.72 6.15
C PRO A 67 12.67 9.35 6.28
N LEU A 68 13.45 8.84 7.24
CA LEU A 68 14.86 9.16 7.43
C LEU A 68 15.67 7.85 7.46
N PRO A 69 16.57 7.59 6.50
CA PRO A 69 16.96 8.44 5.36
C PRO A 69 15.91 8.50 4.24
N MET A 70 15.93 9.59 3.47
CA MET A 70 15.04 9.81 2.32
C MET A 70 15.74 9.42 1.01
N ASP A 71 15.08 8.61 0.19
CA ASP A 71 15.53 8.28 -1.17
C ASP A 71 15.11 9.36 -2.20
N GLU A 72 15.51 9.19 -3.46
CA GLU A 72 15.21 10.17 -4.52
C GLU A 72 13.73 10.17 -4.92
N GLN A 73 13.04 9.03 -4.80
CA GLN A 73 11.60 8.97 -5.07
C GLN A 73 10.84 9.79 -4.04
N GLU A 74 11.20 9.66 -2.77
CA GLU A 74 10.56 10.37 -1.68
C GLU A 74 10.90 11.87 -1.69
N GLN A 75 12.10 12.26 -2.14
CA GLN A 75 12.40 13.68 -2.44
C GLN A 75 11.47 14.25 -3.53
N GLY A 76 11.20 13.47 -4.59
CA GLY A 76 10.23 13.83 -5.62
C GLY A 76 8.82 14.00 -5.03
N HIS A 77 8.38 13.06 -4.20
CA HIS A 77 7.08 13.16 -3.55
C HIS A 77 6.98 14.32 -2.55
N LEU A 78 8.07 14.65 -1.84
CA LEU A 78 8.14 15.79 -0.94
C LEU A 78 7.95 17.09 -1.72
N ARG A 79 8.60 17.24 -2.88
CA ARG A 79 8.43 18.40 -3.76
C ARG A 79 7.00 18.49 -4.31
N ASP A 80 6.41 17.37 -4.71
CA ASP A 80 5.01 17.32 -5.17
C ASP A 80 4.03 17.71 -4.06
N TYR A 81 4.30 17.25 -2.83
CA TYR A 81 3.55 17.65 -1.63
C TYR A 81 3.65 19.16 -1.39
N LEU A 82 4.87 19.72 -1.35
CA LEU A 82 5.08 21.16 -1.14
C LEU A 82 4.43 22.00 -2.24
N SER A 83 4.42 21.52 -3.49
CA SER A 83 3.69 22.15 -4.59
C SER A 83 2.19 22.19 -4.33
N GLN A 84 1.58 21.07 -3.95
CA GLN A 84 0.14 21.02 -3.65
C GLN A 84 -0.23 21.91 -2.46
N VAL A 85 0.59 21.92 -1.41
CA VAL A 85 0.39 22.77 -0.23
C VAL A 85 0.52 24.25 -0.59
N SER A 86 1.51 24.61 -1.41
CA SER A 86 1.72 25.98 -1.91
C SER A 86 0.54 26.46 -2.76
N GLU A 87 -0.03 25.59 -3.60
CA GLU A 87 -1.22 25.90 -4.41
C GLU A 87 -2.48 26.12 -3.57
N GLN A 88 -2.58 25.49 -2.39
CA GLN A 88 -3.68 25.76 -1.45
C GLN A 88 -3.43 26.98 -0.56
N GLY A 89 -2.26 27.63 -0.67
CA GLY A 89 -1.87 28.74 0.20
C GLY A 89 -1.80 28.32 1.67
N ALA A 90 -1.21 27.16 1.94
CA ALA A 90 -1.11 26.58 3.29
C ALA A 90 0.35 26.48 3.78
N HIS A 91 0.53 26.19 5.07
CA HIS A 91 1.80 25.80 5.67
C HIS A 91 2.04 24.29 5.54
N ALA A 92 3.31 23.89 5.58
CA ALA A 92 3.72 22.49 5.49
C ALA A 92 4.05 21.92 6.87
N LEU A 93 3.57 20.72 7.18
CA LEU A 93 3.95 19.94 8.36
C LEU A 93 4.62 18.63 7.95
N LEU A 94 5.91 18.50 8.20
CA LEU A 94 6.70 17.32 7.90
C LEU A 94 6.90 16.49 9.16
N THR A 95 6.32 15.29 9.20
CA THR A 95 6.55 14.33 10.29
C THR A 95 7.70 13.40 9.92
N VAL A 96 8.90 13.66 10.45
CA VAL A 96 10.10 12.89 10.14
C VAL A 96 10.12 11.58 10.95
N ARG A 97 10.18 10.44 10.26
CA ARG A 97 10.16 9.08 10.84
C ARG A 97 11.53 8.42 10.66
N PRO A 98 12.30 8.20 11.74
CA PRO A 98 13.53 7.41 11.67
C PRO A 98 13.23 5.95 11.26
N GLU A 99 13.78 5.53 10.13
CA GLU A 99 13.79 4.12 9.68
C GLU A 99 15.12 3.41 10.01
N ILE A 100 16.06 4.19 10.54
CA ILE A 100 17.32 3.73 11.14
C ILE A 100 17.27 3.93 12.66
N ALA A 101 18.15 3.23 13.39
CA ALA A 101 18.29 3.41 14.83
C ALA A 101 18.66 4.86 15.19
N LEU A 102 18.14 5.37 16.33
CA LEU A 102 18.30 6.77 16.73
C LEU A 102 19.77 7.16 16.97
N ASP A 103 20.60 6.23 17.47
CA ASP A 103 22.04 6.42 17.64
C ASP A 103 22.82 6.56 16.31
N ARG A 104 22.17 6.24 15.18
CA ARG A 104 22.70 6.43 13.82
C ARG A 104 22.24 7.76 13.20
N VAL A 105 21.34 8.50 13.85
CA VAL A 105 20.90 9.84 13.42
C VAL A 105 21.91 10.87 13.96
N ASP A 106 23.12 10.82 13.39
CA ASP A 106 24.20 11.75 13.71
C ASP A 106 24.14 13.05 12.88
N GLU A 107 25.05 13.99 13.14
CA GLU A 107 25.15 15.26 12.42
C GLU A 107 25.21 15.09 10.89
N ALA A 108 25.83 14.01 10.40
CA ALA A 108 25.95 13.76 8.97
C ALA A 108 24.62 13.36 8.35
N GLN A 109 23.85 12.47 8.99
CA GLN A 109 22.51 12.12 8.52
C GLN A 109 21.54 13.29 8.64
N ALA A 110 21.62 14.06 9.73
CA ALA A 110 20.82 15.26 9.93
C ALA A 110 21.10 16.32 8.84
N ALA A 111 22.36 16.54 8.47
CA ALA A 111 22.74 17.46 7.40
C ALA A 111 22.21 17.01 6.02
N VAL A 112 22.23 15.70 5.74
CA VAL A 112 21.64 15.16 4.49
C VAL A 112 20.15 15.42 4.44
N LEU A 113 19.42 15.14 5.53
CA LEU A 113 18.00 15.43 5.63
C LEU A 113 17.73 16.93 5.43
N ALA A 114 18.47 17.80 6.12
CA ALA A 114 18.30 19.24 6.04
C ALA A 114 18.51 19.78 4.63
N GLY A 115 19.56 19.32 3.93
CA GLY A 115 19.79 19.68 2.52
C GLY A 115 18.66 19.21 1.60
N GLN A 116 18.16 17.99 1.78
CA GLN A 116 17.01 17.47 1.01
C GLN A 116 15.73 18.28 1.25
N LEU A 117 15.48 18.69 2.50
CA LEU A 117 14.33 19.53 2.84
C LEU A 117 14.47 20.95 2.27
N ALA A 118 15.66 21.55 2.37
CA ALA A 118 15.96 22.87 1.82
C ALA A 118 15.79 22.90 0.29
N ASP A 119 16.32 21.89 -0.42
CA ASP A 119 16.20 21.74 -1.87
C ASP A 119 14.74 21.58 -2.34
N ALA A 120 13.92 20.89 -1.54
CA ALA A 120 12.51 20.69 -1.84
C ALA A 120 11.65 21.93 -1.51
N ALA A 121 11.99 22.65 -0.44
CA ALA A 121 11.28 23.84 0.05
C ALA A 121 11.73 25.15 -0.60
N GLU A 122 12.68 25.12 -1.54
CA GLU A 122 13.13 26.31 -2.25
C GLU A 122 11.95 27.06 -2.91
N GLY A 123 11.74 28.31 -2.50
CA GLY A 123 10.66 29.15 -3.02
C GLY A 123 9.26 28.82 -2.46
N PHE A 124 9.17 27.96 -1.44
CA PHE A 124 7.92 27.70 -0.72
C PHE A 124 7.50 28.94 0.10
N PRO A 125 6.29 29.50 -0.10
CA PRO A 125 5.88 30.74 0.54
C PRO A 125 5.41 30.57 1.99
N GLY A 126 5.21 29.34 2.47
CA GLY A 126 4.74 29.06 3.82
C GLY A 126 5.84 28.60 4.77
N THR A 127 5.54 28.64 6.06
CA THR A 127 6.34 28.00 7.11
C THR A 127 6.39 26.48 6.95
N VAL A 128 7.56 25.90 7.20
CA VAL A 128 7.79 24.45 7.26
C VAL A 128 7.91 24.04 8.73
N PHE A 129 6.87 23.41 9.25
CA PHE A 129 6.88 22.77 10.56
C PHE A 129 7.53 21.40 10.42
N VAL A 130 8.54 21.10 11.24
CA VAL A 130 9.21 19.80 11.26
C VAL A 130 8.98 19.14 12.61
N ARG A 131 8.27 18.02 12.57
CA ARG A 131 7.97 17.20 13.74
C ARG A 131 8.78 15.91 13.68
N PHE A 132 9.91 15.90 14.38
CA PHE A 132 10.82 14.76 14.39
C PHE A 132 10.39 13.69 15.39
N ALA A 133 10.25 12.46 14.88
CA ALA A 133 10.04 11.23 15.66
C ALA A 133 8.96 11.39 16.77
N PRO A 134 7.73 11.81 16.43
CA PRO A 134 6.69 12.02 17.43
C PRO A 134 6.32 10.70 18.13
N GLN A 135 5.57 10.79 19.23
CA GLN A 135 5.14 9.63 20.03
C GLN A 135 6.30 8.79 20.59
N MET A 136 7.50 9.35 20.68
CA MET A 136 8.70 8.73 21.26
C MET A 136 8.50 8.20 22.69
N ASN A 137 7.53 8.73 23.43
CA ASN A 137 7.18 8.27 24.76
C ASN A 137 6.26 7.02 24.76
N THR A 138 6.01 6.39 23.61
CA THR A 138 5.16 5.18 23.49
C THR A 138 5.99 3.94 23.15
N THR A 139 5.35 2.76 23.10
CA THR A 139 6.02 1.46 22.86
C THR A 139 5.84 0.90 21.45
N TRP A 140 4.96 1.51 20.64
CA TRP A 140 4.56 0.98 19.34
C TRP A 140 5.28 1.60 18.14
N VAL A 141 6.01 2.70 18.35
CA VAL A 141 6.88 3.29 17.32
C VAL A 141 8.31 2.72 17.43
N PRO A 142 9.01 2.48 16.29
CA PRO A 142 10.37 1.90 16.30
C PRO A 142 11.42 2.71 17.09
N TRP A 143 11.22 4.02 17.21
CA TRP A 143 12.08 4.94 17.97
C TRP A 143 11.58 5.21 19.40
N GLY A 144 10.55 4.50 19.83
CA GLY A 144 9.93 4.69 21.15
C GLY A 144 10.81 4.21 22.28
N GLN A 145 10.59 4.75 23.49
CA GLN A 145 11.27 4.34 24.73
C GLN A 145 12.80 4.53 24.76
N GLN A 146 13.33 5.50 24.01
CA GLN A 146 14.77 5.77 23.90
C GLN A 146 15.10 7.24 24.22
N PRO A 147 14.91 7.72 25.46
CA PRO A 147 14.98 9.16 25.79
C PRO A 147 16.33 9.82 25.48
N GLU A 148 17.45 9.20 25.89
CA GLU A 148 18.79 9.74 25.64
C GLU A 148 19.08 9.84 24.13
N ALA A 149 18.95 8.72 23.41
CA ALA A 149 19.17 8.70 21.95
C ALA A 149 18.19 9.60 21.19
N TYR A 150 16.95 9.74 21.67
CA TYR A 150 15.94 10.62 21.08
C TYR A 150 16.36 12.10 21.23
N THR A 151 16.74 12.53 22.43
CA THR A 151 17.11 13.94 22.66
C THR A 151 18.38 14.32 21.90
N GLU A 152 19.37 13.43 21.81
CA GLU A 152 20.56 13.64 20.97
C GLU A 152 20.21 13.75 19.48
N ALA A 153 19.43 12.81 18.95
CA ALA A 153 19.00 12.83 17.55
C ALA A 153 18.15 14.07 17.21
N PHE A 154 17.23 14.46 18.12
CA PHE A 154 16.41 15.66 17.94
C PHE A 154 17.27 16.92 17.84
N ARG A 155 18.28 17.07 18.71
CA ARG A 155 19.20 18.22 18.68
C ARG A 155 20.03 18.23 17.40
N ALA A 156 20.50 17.08 16.94
CA ALA A 156 21.25 16.98 15.67
C ALA A 156 20.39 17.44 14.48
N VAL A 157 19.14 16.98 14.40
CA VAL A 157 18.19 17.38 13.36
C VAL A 157 17.84 18.86 13.45
N ALA A 158 17.51 19.37 14.64
CA ALA A 158 17.21 20.80 14.82
C ALA A 158 18.36 21.71 14.38
N SER A 159 19.59 21.39 14.79
CA SER A 159 20.79 22.14 14.42
C SER A 159 21.05 22.13 12.91
N ALA A 160 20.88 20.98 12.26
CA ALA A 160 21.07 20.88 10.81
C ALA A 160 20.00 21.67 10.03
N LEU A 161 18.75 21.67 10.50
CA LEU A 161 17.67 22.41 9.85
C LEU A 161 17.81 23.92 10.00
N ASP A 162 18.21 24.40 11.19
CA ASP A 162 18.50 25.82 11.44
C ASP A 162 19.65 26.35 10.55
N ALA A 163 20.58 25.47 10.16
CA ALA A 163 21.70 25.82 9.28
C ALA A 163 21.30 25.95 7.79
N GLU A 164 20.29 25.20 7.33
CA GLU A 164 19.96 25.06 5.89
C GLU A 164 18.62 25.71 5.51
N LEU A 165 17.61 25.70 6.39
CA LEU A 165 16.32 26.32 6.14
C LEU A 165 16.25 27.73 6.75
N PRO A 166 15.56 28.68 6.10
CA PRO A 166 15.55 30.08 6.54
C PRO A 166 14.75 30.34 7.82
N ASP A 167 13.70 29.55 8.10
CA ASP A 167 12.84 29.68 9.29
C ASP A 167 12.06 28.37 9.55
N PRO A 168 12.75 27.24 9.82
CA PRO A 168 12.07 25.99 10.17
C PRO A 168 11.45 26.10 11.58
N VAL A 169 10.29 25.49 11.78
CA VAL A 169 9.66 25.41 13.12
C VAL A 169 9.76 23.97 13.63
N MET A 170 10.61 23.75 14.63
CA MET A 170 10.78 22.45 15.26
C MET A 170 9.66 22.17 16.26
N VAL A 171 8.94 21.06 16.06
CA VAL A 171 7.80 20.63 16.88
C VAL A 171 8.16 19.37 17.67
N TRP A 172 8.19 19.46 19.00
CA TRP A 172 8.39 18.32 19.91
C TRP A 172 7.04 17.75 20.35
N SER A 173 6.70 16.52 19.96
CA SER A 173 5.31 16.03 20.02
C SER A 173 5.18 14.62 20.64
N PRO A 174 5.10 14.51 21.98
CA PRO A 174 4.72 13.27 22.65
C PRO A 174 3.23 12.90 22.45
N THR A 175 2.89 11.68 22.85
CA THR A 175 1.49 11.23 23.03
C THR A 175 1.04 11.50 24.47
N VAL A 176 -0.24 11.79 24.66
CA VAL A 176 -0.83 12.01 25.99
C VAL A 176 -0.51 10.84 26.94
N GLY A 177 0.00 11.20 28.13
CA GLY A 177 0.49 10.26 29.14
C GLY A 177 -0.58 9.73 30.11
N THR A 178 -1.85 10.10 29.92
CA THR A 178 -2.96 9.68 30.80
C THR A 178 -3.48 8.27 30.52
N ASP A 179 -2.95 7.60 29.50
CA ASP A 179 -3.37 6.27 29.07
C ASP A 179 -2.17 5.35 28.74
N TYR A 180 -2.42 4.17 28.18
CA TYR A 180 -1.37 3.20 27.78
C TYR A 180 -0.24 3.87 26.95
N PRO A 181 1.05 3.59 27.25
CA PRO A 181 1.58 2.55 28.16
C PRO A 181 1.61 2.91 29.65
N PHE A 182 1.24 4.12 30.05
CA PHE A 182 1.44 4.65 31.40
C PHE A 182 0.36 4.24 32.41
N ARG A 183 -0.76 3.69 31.92
CA ARG A 183 -1.92 3.32 32.74
C ARG A 183 -1.77 2.01 33.51
N ASP A 184 -1.11 1.00 32.93
CA ASP A 184 -0.96 -0.34 33.52
C ASP A 184 0.53 -0.64 33.77
N PRO A 185 0.91 -1.11 34.98
CA PRO A 185 2.31 -1.32 35.32
C PRO A 185 2.96 -2.38 34.41
N SER A 186 4.02 -1.99 33.71
CA SER A 186 4.78 -2.87 32.82
C SER A 186 6.18 -3.13 33.39
N SER A 187 6.58 -4.40 33.45
CA SER A 187 7.94 -4.84 33.79
C SER A 187 8.78 -5.21 32.56
N ALA A 188 8.25 -4.97 31.35
CA ALA A 188 8.98 -5.24 30.12
C ALA A 188 10.03 -4.14 29.89
N PRO A 189 11.31 -4.50 29.60
CA PRO A 189 12.35 -3.50 29.40
C PRO A 189 12.06 -2.63 28.18
N ALA A 190 12.37 -1.33 28.29
CA ALA A 190 12.37 -0.39 27.18
C ALA A 190 13.17 -0.95 25.98
N GLN A 191 12.66 -0.75 24.77
CA GLN A 191 13.42 -1.09 23.56
C GLN A 191 14.68 -0.22 23.52
N GLY A 192 15.86 -0.82 23.69
CA GLY A 192 17.14 -0.15 23.39
C GLY A 192 17.85 0.60 24.51
N GLY A 193 17.42 0.53 25.79
CA GLY A 193 18.11 1.22 26.89
C GLY A 193 17.99 0.50 28.24
N GLY A 194 19.03 0.60 29.07
CA GLY A 194 19.02 0.03 30.42
C GLY A 194 17.92 0.61 31.33
N PRO A 195 17.62 -0.04 32.47
CA PRO A 195 16.42 0.18 33.28
C PRO A 195 16.38 1.50 34.10
N ALA A 196 16.90 2.62 33.59
CA ALA A 196 17.10 3.83 34.41
C ALA A 196 16.55 5.16 33.86
N ALA A 197 16.17 5.28 32.59
CA ALA A 197 15.79 6.59 32.02
C ALA A 197 14.27 6.89 32.00
N PRO A 198 13.37 5.91 31.80
CA PRO A 198 11.91 6.13 31.91
C PRO A 198 11.36 6.05 33.35
N ASP A 199 12.08 5.37 34.25
CA ASP A 199 11.76 5.25 35.69
C ASP A 199 12.27 6.49 36.44
N THR A 200 11.47 7.54 36.41
CA THR A 200 11.79 8.86 36.99
C THR A 200 11.65 8.88 38.51
N ASN A 201 10.87 7.97 39.09
CA ASN A 201 10.69 7.86 40.53
C ASN A 201 11.70 6.88 41.21
N GLY A 202 12.38 6.05 40.41
CA GLY A 202 13.46 5.15 40.80
C GLY A 202 13.01 3.88 41.52
N ASP A 203 11.75 3.46 41.34
CA ASP A 203 11.16 2.30 42.03
C ASP A 203 11.26 0.97 41.26
N GLY A 204 11.78 1.02 40.02
CA GLY A 204 11.96 -0.12 39.13
C GLY A 204 10.68 -0.57 38.42
N VAL A 205 9.58 0.19 38.50
CA VAL A 205 8.29 -0.05 37.84
C VAL A 205 7.93 1.17 37.02
N TRP A 206 7.72 0.99 35.72
CA TRP A 206 7.26 2.07 34.87
C TRP A 206 5.73 2.16 34.91
N ASP A 207 5.20 3.22 35.51
CA ASP A 207 3.76 3.46 35.63
C ASP A 207 3.38 4.96 35.66
N ARG A 208 2.13 5.27 36.01
CA ARG A 208 1.56 6.63 36.09
C ARG A 208 2.26 7.55 37.11
N GLU A 209 3.12 7.02 37.97
CA GLU A 209 3.89 7.79 38.96
C GLU A 209 5.21 8.32 38.36
N ASP A 210 5.50 7.99 37.10
CA ASP A 210 6.61 8.54 36.32
C ASP A 210 6.20 9.75 35.46
N ASP A 211 7.16 10.64 35.17
CA ASP A 211 6.98 11.73 34.20
C ASP A 211 7.03 11.18 32.76
N PRO A 212 5.88 11.16 32.04
CA PRO A 212 5.81 10.56 30.70
C PRO A 212 6.43 11.46 29.61
N TYR A 213 6.88 12.67 29.96
CA TYR A 213 7.29 13.70 29.01
C TYR A 213 8.73 14.18 29.24
N GLY A 214 9.09 14.49 30.48
CA GLY A 214 10.35 15.14 30.86
C GLY A 214 11.61 14.49 30.31
N PRO A 215 11.78 13.15 30.42
CA PRO A 215 12.95 12.45 29.90
C PRO A 215 13.17 12.62 28.38
N TYR A 216 12.11 12.92 27.62
CA TYR A 216 12.16 13.07 26.17
C TYR A 216 12.27 14.53 25.73
N TYR A 217 12.26 15.51 26.64
CA TYR A 217 12.30 16.93 26.29
C TYR A 217 13.71 17.39 25.92
N PRO A 218 13.99 17.76 24.67
CA PRO A 218 15.36 18.03 24.20
C PRO A 218 15.90 19.40 24.62
N GLY A 219 15.05 20.35 25.04
CA GLY A 219 15.46 21.67 25.54
C GLY A 219 14.75 22.85 24.85
N ASP A 220 14.58 23.96 25.56
CA ASP A 220 13.87 25.15 25.06
C ASP A 220 14.60 25.85 23.89
N ASP A 221 15.90 25.59 23.73
CA ASP A 221 16.78 26.17 22.71
C ASP A 221 16.63 25.53 21.32
N VAL A 222 16.07 24.32 21.25
CA VAL A 222 15.88 23.57 19.99
C VAL A 222 14.41 23.25 19.68
N VAL A 223 13.50 23.59 20.60
CA VAL A 223 12.05 23.37 20.45
C VAL A 223 11.36 24.71 20.26
N ASP A 224 10.79 24.94 19.08
CA ASP A 224 10.03 26.16 18.80
C ASP A 224 8.59 26.02 19.29
N TRP A 225 7.98 24.88 18.99
CA TRP A 225 6.59 24.54 19.32
C TRP A 225 6.54 23.23 20.09
N VAL A 226 5.63 23.15 21.05
CA VAL A 226 5.28 21.89 21.70
C VAL A 226 4.09 21.29 20.97
N GLY A 227 4.12 19.98 20.79
CA GLY A 227 3.07 19.19 20.17
C GLY A 227 2.46 18.23 21.18
N LEU A 228 1.21 17.82 20.97
CA LEU A 228 0.63 16.73 21.73
C LEU A 228 -0.28 15.89 20.84
N VAL A 229 -0.10 14.57 20.86
CA VAL A 229 -0.99 13.63 20.18
C VAL A 229 -2.07 13.18 21.16
N ALA A 230 -3.32 13.57 20.88
CA ALA A 230 -4.49 13.34 21.74
C ALA A 230 -5.67 12.86 20.90
N TYR A 231 -5.81 11.53 20.78
CA TYR A 231 -6.92 10.90 20.05
C TYR A 231 -8.05 10.50 20.99
N LEU A 232 -9.30 10.62 20.52
CA LEU A 232 -10.41 9.91 21.14
C LEU A 232 -10.33 8.45 20.72
N ASP A 233 -9.80 7.63 21.62
CA ASP A 233 -9.60 6.21 21.40
C ASP A 233 -9.60 5.44 22.73
N GLU A 234 -10.76 4.93 23.13
CA GLU A 234 -10.91 4.18 24.40
C GLU A 234 -10.60 2.69 24.25
N THR A 235 -9.92 2.29 23.18
CA THR A 235 -9.65 0.86 22.92
C THR A 235 -8.53 0.30 23.80
N GLY A 236 -7.48 1.08 24.09
CA GLY A 236 -6.35 0.64 24.91
C GLY A 236 -5.81 -0.73 24.47
N THR A 237 -5.61 -1.66 25.42
CA THR A 237 -5.30 -3.08 25.14
C THR A 237 -6.54 -3.98 24.99
N GLY A 238 -7.74 -3.39 24.98
CA GLY A 238 -9.02 -4.07 24.87
C GLY A 238 -9.51 -4.19 23.43
N PRO A 239 -10.65 -4.88 23.19
CA PRO A 239 -11.22 -4.98 21.85
C PRO A 239 -11.72 -3.62 21.37
N ALA A 240 -11.55 -3.34 20.07
CA ALA A 240 -12.03 -2.14 19.42
C ALA A 240 -13.53 -1.86 19.68
N ARG A 241 -13.87 -0.60 20.03
CA ARG A 241 -15.25 -0.16 20.32
C ARG A 241 -15.50 1.24 19.81
N ASN A 242 -16.70 1.45 19.26
CA ASN A 242 -17.17 2.79 18.94
C ASN A 242 -17.79 3.39 20.21
N VAL A 243 -17.31 4.57 20.63
CA VAL A 243 -17.70 5.22 21.88
C VAL A 243 -17.93 6.71 21.66
N LEU A 244 -18.88 7.28 22.40
CA LEU A 244 -19.06 8.74 22.45
C LEU A 244 -18.03 9.33 23.42
N PRO A 245 -17.44 10.49 23.11
CA PRO A 245 -16.52 11.13 24.03
C PRO A 245 -17.24 11.57 25.32
N GLU A 246 -16.66 11.26 26.47
CA GLU A 246 -17.09 11.83 27.75
C GLU A 246 -16.99 13.37 27.72
N ALA A 247 -17.91 14.07 28.39
CA ALA A 247 -17.96 15.52 28.30
C ALA A 247 -16.69 16.18 28.88
N GLY A 248 -16.00 16.97 28.04
CA GLY A 248 -14.79 17.69 28.43
C GLY A 248 -13.50 16.85 28.40
N SER A 249 -13.55 15.63 27.86
CA SER A 249 -12.39 14.73 27.82
C SER A 249 -11.25 15.28 26.97
N PHE A 250 -11.53 16.03 25.89
CA PHE A 250 -10.46 16.65 25.09
C PHE A 250 -9.63 17.63 25.92
N GLY A 251 -10.26 18.59 26.61
CA GLY A 251 -9.54 19.52 27.49
C GLY A 251 -8.84 18.80 28.66
N ALA A 252 -9.47 17.76 29.20
CA ALA A 252 -8.85 16.95 30.25
C ALA A 252 -7.55 16.25 29.80
N MET A 253 -7.47 15.80 28.54
CA MET A 253 -6.23 15.22 27.97
C MET A 253 -5.09 16.25 27.86
N LEU A 254 -5.40 17.54 27.73
CA LEU A 254 -4.38 18.60 27.64
C LEU A 254 -3.85 19.01 29.03
N GLY A 255 -4.70 18.92 30.06
CA GLY A 255 -4.42 19.40 31.42
C GLY A 255 -4.89 20.84 31.65
N SER A 256 -4.79 21.34 32.89
CA SER A 256 -5.31 22.68 33.23
C SER A 256 -4.41 23.83 32.77
N GLY A 257 -4.98 25.05 32.68
CA GLY A 257 -4.26 26.29 32.36
C GLY A 257 -3.74 27.09 33.57
N GLU A 258 -3.94 26.60 34.80
CA GLU A 258 -3.46 27.31 36.00
C GLU A 258 -1.94 27.09 36.22
N PRO A 259 -1.18 28.11 36.65
CA PRO A 259 0.25 27.94 36.94
C PRO A 259 0.48 26.92 38.07
N ALA A 260 1.45 26.03 37.85
CA ALA A 260 1.88 24.89 38.66
C ALA A 260 2.22 25.15 40.15
N GLY A 261 1.31 25.76 40.93
CA GLY A 261 1.46 25.97 42.37
C GLY A 261 1.39 24.66 43.19
N SER A 262 0.96 23.57 42.55
CA SER A 262 1.02 22.20 43.06
C SER A 262 0.73 21.22 41.91
N ALA A 263 1.61 21.17 40.90
CA ALA A 263 1.41 20.33 39.73
C ALA A 263 1.40 18.84 40.09
N GLY A 264 0.32 18.15 39.71
CA GLY A 264 0.36 16.70 39.46
C GLY A 264 1.05 16.43 38.12
N GLN A 265 1.53 15.20 37.92
CA GLN A 265 2.27 14.77 36.73
C GLN A 265 1.43 14.75 35.43
N ASP A 266 0.12 15.04 35.52
CA ASP A 266 -0.87 14.93 34.43
C ASP A 266 -1.10 16.24 33.62
N GLU A 267 -0.40 17.34 33.89
CA GLU A 267 -0.70 18.67 33.31
C GLU A 267 0.28 19.13 32.21
N PHE A 268 0.21 18.50 31.02
CA PHE A 268 1.08 18.85 29.89
C PHE A 268 0.99 20.32 29.47
N TYR A 269 -0.24 20.85 29.36
CA TYR A 269 -0.49 22.23 28.93
C TYR A 269 0.13 23.25 29.89
N ALA A 270 -0.09 23.10 31.21
CA ALA A 270 0.51 23.97 32.22
C ALA A 270 2.05 23.93 32.20
N ALA A 271 2.63 22.72 32.11
CA ALA A 271 4.07 22.54 32.19
C ALA A 271 4.82 23.02 30.93
N TYR A 272 4.34 22.66 29.74
CA TYR A 272 5.08 22.83 28.50
C TYR A 272 4.57 23.98 27.61
N ALA A 273 3.26 24.26 27.58
CA ALA A 273 2.74 25.38 26.79
C ALA A 273 2.78 26.69 27.59
N VAL A 274 2.27 26.67 28.83
CA VAL A 274 2.28 27.87 29.71
C VAL A 274 3.65 28.08 30.35
N GLY A 275 4.16 27.08 31.07
CA GLY A 275 5.40 27.19 31.86
C GLY A 275 6.66 27.48 31.06
N ARG A 276 6.71 27.05 29.79
CA ARG A 276 7.82 27.32 28.86
C ARG A 276 7.49 28.36 27.80
N GLU A 277 6.28 28.94 27.87
CA GLU A 277 5.76 29.96 26.96
C GLU A 277 5.76 29.54 25.47
N LYS A 278 5.63 28.24 25.18
CA LYS A 278 5.67 27.68 23.83
C LYS A 278 4.26 27.58 23.22
N PRO A 279 4.09 27.86 21.91
CA PRO A 279 2.86 27.52 21.19
C PRO A 279 2.59 26.02 21.20
N LEU A 280 1.30 25.63 21.28
CA LEU A 280 0.86 24.24 21.26
C LEU A 280 0.20 23.86 19.91
N MET A 281 0.68 22.78 19.32
CA MET A 281 0.05 22.07 18.21
C MET A 281 -0.56 20.75 18.71
N VAL A 282 -1.87 20.57 18.59
CA VAL A 282 -2.52 19.31 19.00
C VAL A 282 -2.85 18.49 17.76
N GLU A 283 -2.31 17.26 17.66
CA GLU A 283 -2.80 16.25 16.72
C GLU A 283 -3.96 15.49 17.35
N THR A 284 -5.08 15.39 16.64
CA THR A 284 -6.27 14.72 17.15
C THR A 284 -7.09 14.04 16.05
N GLY A 285 -8.03 13.21 16.48
CA GLY A 285 -8.98 12.49 15.66
C GLY A 285 -9.88 11.66 16.56
N ALA A 286 -10.95 11.12 16.00
CA ALA A 286 -11.88 10.27 16.73
C ALA A 286 -12.00 8.89 16.10
N PHE A 287 -11.77 7.87 16.91
CA PHE A 287 -11.81 6.47 16.51
C PHE A 287 -13.19 6.12 15.96
N TYR A 288 -13.22 5.51 14.78
CA TYR A 288 -14.42 4.86 14.25
C TYR A 288 -14.04 3.58 13.52
N GLY A 289 -14.54 2.45 14.01
CA GLY A 289 -14.39 1.14 13.37
C GLY A 289 -15.63 0.80 12.53
N PRO A 290 -15.52 0.70 11.19
CA PRO A 290 -16.63 0.25 10.36
C PRO A 290 -16.99 -1.21 10.69
N GLY A 291 -18.20 -1.44 11.17
CA GLY A 291 -18.66 -2.76 11.61
C GLY A 291 -18.36 -3.10 13.07
N THR A 292 -17.81 -2.15 13.84
CA THR A 292 -17.70 -2.24 15.29
C THR A 292 -19.00 -1.78 15.96
N ASP A 293 -19.45 -2.50 16.99
CA ASP A 293 -20.65 -2.14 17.75
C ASP A 293 -20.47 -0.79 18.46
N GLY A 294 -21.52 0.05 18.46
CA GLY A 294 -21.53 1.32 19.17
C GLY A 294 -22.28 2.45 18.43
N PRO A 295 -22.06 3.72 18.83
CA PRO A 295 -22.63 4.91 18.19
C PRO A 295 -22.19 5.08 16.73
N SER A 296 -22.91 5.92 15.98
CA SER A 296 -22.58 6.17 14.59
C SER A 296 -21.32 7.02 14.44
N GLU A 297 -20.62 6.87 13.32
CA GLU A 297 -19.44 7.69 12.97
C GLU A 297 -19.72 9.19 13.14
N ARG A 298 -20.89 9.61 12.66
CA ARG A 298 -21.34 10.99 12.71
C ARG A 298 -21.48 11.49 14.14
N ASP A 299 -22.14 10.72 15.01
CA ASP A 299 -22.35 11.13 16.40
C ASP A 299 -21.01 11.28 17.14
N ILE A 300 -20.07 10.37 16.89
CA ILE A 300 -18.75 10.35 17.54
C ILE A 300 -17.91 11.55 17.07
N LYS A 301 -17.76 11.71 15.76
CA LYS A 301 -16.90 12.75 15.18
C LYS A 301 -17.47 14.16 15.37
N GLU A 302 -18.79 14.33 15.28
CA GLU A 302 -19.42 15.62 15.59
C GLU A 302 -19.27 15.97 17.07
N ALA A 303 -19.51 15.03 17.99
CA ALA A 303 -19.34 15.28 19.43
C ALA A 303 -17.88 15.60 19.80
N TRP A 304 -16.91 14.95 19.16
CA TRP A 304 -15.50 15.25 19.37
C TRP A 304 -15.11 16.64 18.87
N TRP A 305 -15.54 17.01 17.66
CA TRP A 305 -15.35 18.35 17.14
C TRP A 305 -15.99 19.42 18.03
N ASP A 306 -17.19 19.19 18.56
CA ASP A 306 -17.85 20.13 19.47
C ASP A 306 -16.99 20.38 20.73
N GLN A 307 -16.32 19.34 21.27
CA GLN A 307 -15.40 19.50 22.42
C GLN A 307 -14.10 20.22 22.05
N VAL A 308 -13.50 19.89 20.91
CA VAL A 308 -12.29 20.55 20.41
C VAL A 308 -12.54 22.05 20.25
N LEU A 309 -13.63 22.42 19.58
CA LEU A 309 -13.99 23.82 19.33
C LEU A 309 -14.36 24.55 20.63
N ALA A 310 -15.07 23.89 21.56
CA ALA A 310 -15.37 24.47 22.86
C ALA A 310 -14.10 24.76 23.68
N THR A 311 -13.12 23.86 23.65
CA THR A 311 -11.84 24.01 24.36
C THR A 311 -11.02 25.15 23.77
N VAL A 312 -10.94 25.24 22.44
CA VAL A 312 -10.26 26.36 21.76
C VAL A 312 -10.95 27.71 22.06
N ALA A 313 -12.28 27.73 22.19
CA ALA A 313 -13.04 28.94 22.45
C ALA A 313 -13.06 29.38 23.93
N ALA A 314 -12.80 28.47 24.87
CA ALA A 314 -12.92 28.72 26.31
C ALA A 314 -11.87 29.70 26.85
N GLY A 315 -10.75 29.91 26.13
CA GLY A 315 -9.71 30.89 26.45
C GLY A 315 -8.75 30.47 27.57
N ASP A 316 -8.99 29.33 28.22
CA ASP A 316 -8.07 28.67 29.15
C ASP A 316 -6.91 27.95 28.45
N HIS A 317 -7.09 27.64 27.16
CA HIS A 317 -6.08 27.03 26.28
C HIS A 317 -5.58 27.98 25.17
N ASP A 318 -5.33 29.24 25.51
CA ASP A 318 -4.93 30.32 24.59
C ASP A 318 -3.59 30.13 23.83
N ARG A 319 -2.74 29.21 24.29
CA ARG A 319 -1.49 28.79 23.64
C ARG A 319 -1.71 27.74 22.55
N ILE A 320 -2.91 27.16 22.41
CA ILE A 320 -3.23 26.33 21.24
C ILE A 320 -3.14 27.22 20.00
N ARG A 321 -2.20 26.91 19.11
CA ARG A 321 -1.99 27.63 17.85
C ARG A 321 -2.22 26.76 16.62
N ALA A 322 -2.38 25.45 16.78
CA ALA A 322 -2.83 24.57 15.71
C ALA A 322 -3.60 23.35 16.24
N ILE A 323 -4.68 22.97 15.55
CA ILE A 323 -5.37 21.69 15.70
C ILE A 323 -5.21 20.93 14.39
N VAL A 324 -4.48 19.82 14.41
CA VAL A 324 -4.21 19.00 13.23
C VAL A 324 -5.08 17.74 13.29
N TRP A 325 -6.05 17.64 12.40
CA TRP A 325 -6.93 16.47 12.31
C TRP A 325 -6.30 15.33 11.49
N ASN A 326 -6.47 14.09 11.94
CA ASN A 326 -6.05 12.91 11.19
C ASN A 326 -7.08 12.51 10.11
N GLU A 327 -6.76 12.75 8.84
CA GLU A 327 -7.57 12.35 7.66
C GLU A 327 -7.06 11.04 7.03
N THR A 328 -6.57 10.11 7.83
CA THR A 328 -6.12 8.79 7.36
C THR A 328 -7.08 7.67 7.76
N VAL A 329 -6.90 6.51 7.13
CA VAL A 329 -7.47 5.25 7.60
C VAL A 329 -6.30 4.48 8.20
N GLU A 330 -6.46 3.85 9.34
CA GLU A 330 -5.43 3.03 9.99
C GLU A 330 -5.96 1.60 10.16
N GLN A 331 -5.07 0.62 10.23
CA GLN A 331 -5.44 -0.77 10.41
C GLN A 331 -4.70 -1.36 11.60
N ARG A 332 -5.47 -1.94 12.53
CA ARG A 332 -5.00 -2.50 13.81
C ARG A 332 -5.23 -4.00 13.88
N ASP A 333 -4.57 -4.64 14.86
CA ASP A 333 -4.63 -6.08 15.10
C ASP A 333 -4.30 -6.91 13.84
N ASP A 334 -3.14 -6.64 13.24
CA ASP A 334 -2.69 -7.27 11.98
C ASP A 334 -3.70 -7.12 10.81
N GLY A 335 -4.46 -6.02 10.80
CA GLY A 335 -5.46 -5.73 9.79
C GLY A 335 -6.86 -6.30 10.06
N ALA A 336 -7.11 -6.81 11.26
CA ALA A 336 -8.43 -7.28 11.67
C ALA A 336 -9.42 -6.11 11.92
N VAL A 337 -8.92 -4.95 12.34
CA VAL A 337 -9.73 -3.77 12.62
C VAL A 337 -9.31 -2.62 11.72
N THR A 338 -10.23 -2.13 10.90
CA THR A 338 -10.07 -0.87 10.17
C THR A 338 -10.56 0.28 11.03
N VAL A 339 -9.75 1.32 11.19
CA VAL A 339 -10.08 2.55 11.89
C VAL A 339 -10.14 3.68 10.86
N ASP A 340 -11.27 4.35 10.77
CA ASP A 340 -11.46 5.48 9.85
C ASP A 340 -11.44 6.79 10.63
N TRP A 341 -10.34 7.56 10.54
CA TRP A 341 -10.20 8.84 11.23
C TRP A 341 -10.81 10.01 10.44
N ARG A 342 -11.05 9.83 9.14
CA ARG A 342 -11.44 10.90 8.19
C ARG A 342 -12.79 11.52 8.51
N VAL A 343 -12.90 12.83 8.47
CA VAL A 343 -14.21 13.51 8.44
C VAL A 343 -14.65 13.84 7.02
N THR A 344 -13.74 13.89 6.05
CA THR A 344 -14.07 14.29 4.67
C THR A 344 -14.53 13.15 3.76
N ALA A 345 -14.51 11.90 4.25
CA ALA A 345 -14.89 10.73 3.45
C ALA A 345 -16.41 10.61 3.23
N ASP A 346 -17.22 10.94 4.25
CA ASP A 346 -18.68 11.03 4.13
C ASP A 346 -19.11 12.48 3.82
N PRO A 347 -19.83 12.74 2.72
CA PRO A 347 -20.24 14.09 2.35
C PRO A 347 -21.13 14.79 3.39
N GLY A 348 -21.94 14.03 4.12
CA GLY A 348 -22.83 14.58 5.14
C GLY A 348 -22.08 15.04 6.39
N LEU A 349 -21.11 14.25 6.83
CA LEU A 349 -20.19 14.59 7.92
C LEU A 349 -19.26 15.74 7.52
N ALA A 350 -18.68 15.69 6.32
CA ALA A 350 -17.80 16.74 5.81
C ALA A 350 -18.50 18.11 5.81
N ALA A 351 -19.75 18.16 5.32
CA ALA A 351 -20.54 19.39 5.34
C ALA A 351 -20.86 19.88 6.76
N ALA A 352 -21.18 18.96 7.68
CA ALA A 352 -21.52 19.29 9.06
C ALA A 352 -20.31 19.79 9.87
N VAL A 353 -19.13 19.22 9.62
CA VAL A 353 -17.87 19.69 10.22
C VAL A 353 -17.42 21.00 9.57
N GLY A 354 -17.50 21.11 8.24
CA GLY A 354 -17.17 22.34 7.52
C GLY A 354 -18.05 23.54 7.91
N GLU A 355 -19.30 23.33 8.31
CA GLU A 355 -20.16 24.37 8.90
C GLU A 355 -19.67 24.80 10.29
N ARG A 356 -19.37 23.85 11.18
CA ARG A 356 -18.81 24.14 12.51
C ARG A 356 -17.49 24.91 12.45
N LEU A 357 -16.60 24.51 11.55
CA LEU A 357 -15.30 25.15 11.38
C LEU A 357 -15.43 26.60 10.91
N ARG A 358 -16.37 26.88 9.98
CA ARG A 358 -16.65 28.24 9.49
C ARG A 358 -17.14 29.20 10.59
N ASP A 359 -17.87 28.68 11.57
CA ASP A 359 -18.41 29.46 12.69
C ASP A 359 -17.46 29.50 13.89
N SER A 360 -16.27 28.87 13.80
CA SER A 360 -15.30 28.75 14.89
C SER A 360 -14.18 29.79 14.83
N ALA A 361 -13.34 29.80 15.88
CA ALA A 361 -12.11 30.60 15.93
C ALA A 361 -10.94 29.97 15.16
N LEU A 362 -11.08 28.75 14.64
CA LEU A 362 -10.02 28.10 13.88
C LEU A 362 -9.85 28.75 12.50
N VAL A 363 -8.60 28.96 12.13
CA VAL A 363 -8.20 29.55 10.85
C VAL A 363 -8.07 28.44 9.82
N SER A 364 -8.94 28.48 8.81
CA SER A 364 -8.78 27.72 7.56
C SER A 364 -8.04 28.55 6.51
N GLY A 365 -7.48 27.90 5.50
CA GLY A 365 -6.72 28.54 4.44
C GLY A 365 -7.59 29.25 3.38
N PRO A 366 -6.95 29.93 2.41
CA PRO A 366 -5.50 30.12 2.30
C PRO A 366 -4.95 31.11 3.34
N VAL A 367 -3.86 30.74 4.00
CA VAL A 367 -3.10 31.56 4.98
C VAL A 367 -1.79 32.12 4.43
N THR A 368 -1.34 31.61 3.27
CA THR A 368 -0.18 32.11 2.53
C THR A 368 -0.58 32.45 1.09
N ALA A 369 0.34 33.05 0.33
CA ALA A 369 0.10 33.31 -1.09
C ALA A 369 0.00 32.00 -1.87
N ALA A 370 -1.21 31.69 -2.38
CA ALA A 370 -1.43 30.53 -3.23
C ALA A 370 -0.68 30.71 -4.57
N ALA A 371 0.39 29.94 -4.77
CA ALA A 371 1.22 30.02 -5.96
C ALA A 371 1.87 28.67 -6.28
N PRO A 372 2.09 28.33 -7.56
CA PRO A 372 2.91 27.19 -7.94
C PRO A 372 4.35 27.36 -7.45
N LEU A 373 4.95 26.29 -6.94
CA LEU A 373 6.32 26.31 -6.45
C LEU A 373 7.32 26.54 -7.60
N PRO A 374 8.23 27.54 -7.54
CA PRO A 374 9.21 27.78 -8.60
C PRO A 374 10.14 26.57 -8.82
N GLY A 375 10.38 26.20 -10.08
CA GLY A 375 11.27 25.07 -10.39
C GLY A 375 10.71 23.69 -10.04
N ALA A 376 9.52 23.61 -9.39
CA ALA A 376 8.71 22.41 -9.54
C ALA A 376 8.39 22.29 -11.03
N GLY A 377 8.95 21.26 -11.68
CA GLY A 377 8.35 20.78 -12.92
C GLY A 377 6.88 20.47 -12.68
N PRO A 378 6.06 20.24 -13.72
CA PRO A 378 4.80 19.54 -13.49
C PRO A 378 5.13 18.34 -12.58
N ALA A 379 4.39 18.21 -11.47
CA ALA A 379 4.62 17.22 -10.44
C ALA A 379 5.09 15.91 -11.08
N ALA A 380 5.98 15.14 -10.43
CA ALA A 380 6.36 13.83 -10.93
C ALA A 380 5.17 12.83 -11.00
N ALA A 381 3.94 13.32 -10.88
CA ALA A 381 2.72 12.74 -11.40
C ALA A 381 2.81 12.51 -12.92
N GLY A 382 2.65 11.25 -13.33
CA GLY A 382 2.47 10.88 -14.72
C GLY A 382 1.41 11.73 -15.44
N THR A 383 1.41 11.69 -16.77
CA THR A 383 0.49 12.48 -17.58
C THR A 383 -0.94 11.95 -17.47
N VAL A 384 -1.84 12.73 -16.90
CA VAL A 384 -3.29 12.44 -16.94
C VAL A 384 -3.90 13.15 -18.15
N LEU A 385 -4.40 12.36 -19.10
CA LEU A 385 -5.19 12.89 -20.21
C LEU A 385 -6.63 13.11 -19.74
N GLU A 386 -7.15 14.31 -19.97
CA GLU A 386 -8.51 14.70 -19.59
C GLU A 386 -9.39 15.05 -20.79
N GLY A 387 -10.71 15.09 -20.55
CA GLY A 387 -11.69 15.59 -21.52
C GLY A 387 -11.62 14.88 -22.88
N PRO A 388 -11.67 15.62 -24.02
CA PRO A 388 -11.66 15.02 -25.35
C PRO A 388 -10.42 14.17 -25.66
N ALA A 389 -9.27 14.48 -25.07
CA ALA A 389 -8.04 13.72 -25.29
C ALA A 389 -8.12 12.32 -24.66
N ALA A 390 -8.66 12.22 -23.44
CA ALA A 390 -8.88 10.96 -22.75
C ALA A 390 -9.82 10.03 -23.54
N TRP A 391 -10.97 10.57 -23.95
CA TRP A 391 -11.97 9.84 -24.74
C TRP A 391 -11.47 9.50 -26.15
N GLY A 392 -10.65 10.37 -26.74
CA GLY A 392 -9.97 10.10 -28.01
C GLY A 392 -9.01 8.91 -27.91
N ALA A 393 -8.21 8.84 -26.85
CA ALA A 393 -7.32 7.71 -26.58
C ALA A 393 -8.11 6.41 -26.36
N ALA A 394 -9.18 6.45 -25.55
CA ALA A 394 -10.05 5.30 -25.34
C ALA A 394 -10.70 4.80 -26.65
N ALA A 395 -11.17 5.73 -27.50
CA ALA A 395 -11.71 5.40 -28.81
C ALA A 395 -10.65 4.78 -29.75
N ALA A 396 -9.41 5.25 -29.70
CA ALA A 396 -8.30 4.70 -30.47
C ALA A 396 -7.97 3.25 -30.06
N VAL A 397 -8.00 2.93 -28.76
CA VAL A 397 -7.82 1.56 -28.24
C VAL A 397 -8.92 0.63 -28.73
N LEU A 398 -10.18 1.07 -28.66
CA LEU A 398 -11.32 0.32 -29.17
C LEU A 398 -11.21 0.10 -30.69
N ALA A 399 -10.82 1.13 -31.44
CA ALA A 399 -10.60 1.05 -32.88
C ALA A 399 -9.45 0.07 -33.23
N ALA A 400 -8.35 0.09 -32.48
CA ALA A 400 -7.25 -0.86 -32.63
C ALA A 400 -7.70 -2.30 -32.36
N GLY A 401 -8.47 -2.52 -31.29
CA GLY A 401 -9.07 -3.83 -30.99
C GLY A 401 -9.99 -4.34 -32.11
N ALA A 402 -10.85 -3.47 -32.64
CA ALA A 402 -11.72 -3.78 -33.76
C ALA A 402 -10.93 -4.09 -35.05
N LEU A 403 -9.87 -3.33 -35.32
CA LEU A 403 -8.96 -3.56 -36.44
C LEU A 403 -8.27 -4.92 -36.31
N LEU A 404 -7.71 -5.24 -35.13
CA LEU A 404 -7.12 -6.55 -34.86
C LEU A 404 -8.15 -7.69 -35.01
N TRP A 405 -9.39 -7.49 -34.58
CA TRP A 405 -10.44 -8.48 -34.80
C TRP A 405 -10.72 -8.71 -36.30
N PHE A 406 -10.79 -7.64 -37.08
CA PHE A 406 -11.07 -7.73 -38.51
C PHE A 406 -9.88 -8.28 -39.33
N LEU A 407 -8.65 -7.89 -38.97
CA LEU A 407 -7.42 -8.41 -39.58
C LEU A 407 -7.32 -9.92 -39.42
N ALA A 408 -7.60 -10.46 -38.23
CA ALA A 408 -7.60 -11.89 -37.96
C ALA A 408 -8.56 -12.70 -38.87
N ARG A 409 -9.56 -12.03 -39.48
CA ARG A 409 -10.52 -12.64 -40.39
C ARG A 409 -10.10 -12.62 -41.86
N ARG A 410 -9.10 -11.82 -42.23
CA ARG A 410 -8.60 -11.74 -43.61
C ARG A 410 -7.75 -12.97 -43.97
N GLY A 411 -7.80 -13.36 -45.25
CA GLY A 411 -7.10 -14.53 -45.81
C GLY A 411 -5.63 -14.69 -45.38
N PRO A 412 -4.77 -13.67 -45.52
CA PRO A 412 -3.35 -13.78 -45.15
C PRO A 412 -3.11 -13.92 -43.63
N ALA A 413 -3.97 -13.37 -42.78
CA ALA A 413 -3.84 -13.50 -41.32
C ALA A 413 -4.16 -14.93 -40.84
N ARG A 414 -4.92 -15.72 -41.60
CA ARG A 414 -5.09 -17.16 -41.31
C ARG A 414 -3.78 -17.93 -41.38
N ALA A 415 -2.81 -17.46 -42.18
CA ALA A 415 -1.48 -18.04 -42.22
C ALA A 415 -0.65 -17.69 -40.96
N TRP A 416 -1.08 -16.73 -40.14
CA TRP A 416 -0.43 -16.40 -38.86
C TRP A 416 -0.99 -17.18 -37.68
N ALA A 417 -2.18 -17.77 -37.84
CA ALA A 417 -2.85 -18.50 -36.80
C ALA A 417 -2.00 -19.66 -36.26
N TYR A 418 -2.23 -20.00 -34.99
CA TYR A 418 -1.58 -21.12 -34.34
C TYR A 418 -1.91 -22.41 -35.09
N ALA A 419 -0.89 -23.00 -35.71
CA ALA A 419 -1.00 -24.23 -36.46
C ALA A 419 0.04 -25.22 -35.91
N GLU A 420 -0.28 -25.90 -34.81
CA GLU A 420 0.44 -27.13 -34.45
C GLU A 420 -0.44 -28.17 -33.70
N PRO A 421 -0.30 -29.46 -34.06
CA PRO A 421 -0.80 -30.62 -33.33
C PRO A 421 0.22 -31.18 -32.32
N ALA A 422 0.97 -30.32 -31.60
CA ALA A 422 1.90 -30.77 -30.56
C ALA A 422 1.16 -31.19 -29.27
N PRO A 423 1.65 -32.19 -28.51
CA PRO A 423 1.08 -32.59 -27.22
C PRO A 423 1.17 -31.51 -26.12
N ARG A 424 1.98 -30.45 -26.33
CA ARG A 424 2.15 -29.31 -25.43
C ARG A 424 1.78 -28.01 -26.16
N ASP A 425 1.00 -27.14 -25.52
CA ASP A 425 0.57 -25.86 -26.09
C ASP A 425 1.54 -24.73 -25.74
N SER A 426 2.34 -24.30 -26.71
CA SER A 426 3.34 -23.25 -26.52
C SER A 426 2.73 -21.88 -26.21
N ARG A 427 1.43 -21.66 -26.49
CA ARG A 427 0.74 -20.41 -26.10
C ARG A 427 0.64 -20.27 -24.60
N ILE A 428 0.40 -21.37 -23.89
CA ILE A 428 0.33 -21.36 -22.41
C ILE A 428 1.72 -21.11 -21.83
N ASP A 429 2.76 -21.71 -22.42
CA ASP A 429 4.14 -21.41 -22.02
C ASP A 429 4.45 -19.92 -22.23
N MET A 430 4.03 -19.31 -23.35
CA MET A 430 4.24 -17.88 -23.59
C MET A 430 3.49 -16.98 -22.59
N LEU A 431 2.23 -17.29 -22.26
CA LEU A 431 1.47 -16.56 -21.22
C LEU A 431 2.12 -16.70 -19.84
N ARG A 432 2.62 -17.90 -19.50
CA ARG A 432 3.36 -18.13 -18.25
C ARG A 432 4.69 -17.36 -18.22
N GLY A 433 5.36 -17.26 -19.37
CA GLY A 433 6.56 -16.45 -19.57
C GLY A 433 6.29 -14.97 -19.33
N LEU A 434 5.17 -14.45 -19.84
CA LEU A 434 4.75 -13.08 -19.60
C LEU A 434 4.43 -12.85 -18.11
N ALA A 435 3.66 -13.76 -17.49
CA ALA A 435 3.31 -13.67 -16.08
C ALA A 435 4.54 -13.65 -15.17
N ILE A 436 5.55 -14.50 -15.43
CA ILE A 436 6.77 -14.51 -14.60
C ILE A 436 7.62 -13.24 -14.80
N VAL A 437 7.62 -12.64 -15.99
CA VAL A 437 8.27 -11.34 -16.21
C VAL A 437 7.59 -10.25 -15.39
N PHE A 438 6.25 -10.22 -15.36
CA PHE A 438 5.52 -9.28 -14.51
C PHE A 438 5.84 -9.46 -13.02
N VAL A 439 5.92 -10.71 -12.54
CA VAL A 439 6.33 -11.01 -11.17
C VAL A 439 7.74 -10.48 -10.88
N VAL A 440 8.71 -10.73 -11.76
CA VAL A 440 10.09 -10.25 -11.58
C VAL A 440 10.13 -8.73 -11.55
N VAL A 441 9.49 -8.04 -12.49
CA VAL A 441 9.49 -6.57 -12.51
C VAL A 441 8.90 -6.01 -11.23
N ASN A 442 7.75 -6.53 -10.79
CA ASN A 442 7.04 -6.07 -9.60
C ASN A 442 7.75 -6.41 -8.29
N HIS A 443 8.50 -7.51 -8.23
CA HIS A 443 9.25 -7.89 -7.03
C HIS A 443 10.57 -7.15 -6.86
N VAL A 444 11.21 -6.74 -7.97
CA VAL A 444 12.44 -5.93 -7.93
C VAL A 444 12.14 -4.48 -7.59
N GLY A 445 11.02 -3.92 -8.07
CA GLY A 445 10.51 -2.62 -7.62
C GLY A 445 11.31 -1.38 -8.06
N LEU A 446 12.22 -1.48 -9.03
CA LEU A 446 12.97 -0.30 -9.51
C LEU A 446 12.11 0.58 -10.43
N THR A 447 12.22 1.90 -10.25
CA THR A 447 11.62 2.90 -11.14
C THR A 447 12.18 2.75 -12.57
N SER A 448 11.34 2.34 -13.53
CA SER A 448 11.83 2.05 -14.89
C SER A 448 10.75 2.09 -15.96
N LEU A 449 11.17 2.10 -17.23
CA LEU A 449 10.24 1.99 -18.36
C LEU A 449 9.52 0.63 -18.40
N PHE A 450 10.04 -0.40 -17.72
CA PHE A 450 9.35 -1.68 -17.65
C PHE A 450 8.05 -1.57 -16.86
N GLN A 451 7.98 -0.69 -15.86
CA GLN A 451 6.80 -0.48 -15.02
C GLN A 451 5.59 -0.02 -15.83
N LEU A 452 5.81 0.79 -16.88
CA LEU A 452 4.79 1.23 -17.85
C LEU A 452 4.15 0.07 -18.65
N LEU A 453 4.86 -1.06 -18.76
CA LEU A 453 4.45 -2.24 -19.52
C LEU A 453 4.01 -3.39 -18.59
N THR A 454 3.84 -3.14 -17.30
CA THR A 454 3.46 -4.17 -16.32
C THR A 454 1.94 -4.40 -16.25
N GLN A 455 1.48 -4.96 -15.14
CA GLN A 455 0.20 -5.62 -15.00
C GLN A 455 -0.99 -4.67 -15.13
N GLU A 456 -0.88 -3.41 -14.67
CA GLU A 456 -1.95 -2.40 -14.76
C GLU A 456 -2.22 -1.92 -16.19
N THR A 457 -1.26 -2.06 -17.09
CA THR A 457 -1.43 -1.72 -18.51
C THR A 457 -2.38 -2.71 -19.20
N VAL A 458 -2.49 -3.93 -18.69
CA VAL A 458 -3.35 -4.99 -19.26
C VAL A 458 -4.73 -5.02 -18.59
N GLY A 459 -4.82 -4.56 -17.35
CA GLY A 459 -6.05 -4.43 -16.57
C GLY A 459 -5.76 -4.54 -15.07
N VAL A 460 -6.81 -4.47 -14.25
CA VAL A 460 -6.71 -4.72 -12.80
C VAL A 460 -6.46 -6.21 -12.52
N VAL A 461 -5.26 -6.70 -12.81
CA VAL A 461 -4.79 -8.08 -12.68
C VAL A 461 -3.33 -8.05 -12.23
N SER A 462 -2.85 -9.13 -11.63
CA SER A 462 -1.47 -9.30 -11.21
C SER A 462 -0.78 -10.52 -11.82
N GLY A 463 0.56 -10.48 -11.87
CA GLY A 463 1.38 -11.61 -12.29
C GLY A 463 1.08 -12.90 -11.50
N ALA A 464 0.83 -12.78 -10.19
CA ALA A 464 0.50 -13.90 -9.31
C ALA A 464 -0.80 -14.62 -9.70
N GLU A 465 -1.87 -13.88 -10.02
CA GLU A 465 -3.15 -14.48 -10.40
C GLU A 465 -3.06 -15.26 -11.71
N LEU A 466 -2.38 -14.67 -12.71
CA LEU A 466 -2.08 -15.34 -13.97
C LEU A 466 -1.25 -16.60 -13.73
N PHE A 467 -0.25 -16.52 -12.83
CA PHE A 467 0.62 -17.63 -12.50
C PHE A 467 -0.14 -18.80 -11.86
N VAL A 468 -1.04 -18.53 -10.89
CA VAL A 468 -1.87 -19.54 -10.22
C VAL A 468 -2.84 -20.20 -11.19
N LEU A 469 -3.57 -19.41 -11.97
CA LEU A 469 -4.53 -19.92 -12.94
C LEU A 469 -3.87 -20.77 -14.03
N LEU A 470 -2.77 -20.28 -14.63
CA LEU A 470 -2.08 -21.00 -15.70
C LEU A 470 -1.39 -22.27 -15.19
N SER A 471 -0.93 -22.28 -13.92
CA SER A 471 -0.37 -23.47 -13.29
C SER A 471 -1.42 -24.57 -13.13
N GLY A 472 -2.63 -24.21 -12.69
CA GLY A 472 -3.77 -25.12 -12.67
C GLY A 472 -4.09 -25.65 -14.09
N ALA A 473 -4.11 -24.76 -15.09
CA ALA A 473 -4.39 -25.15 -16.48
C ALA A 473 -3.37 -26.14 -17.06
N VAL A 474 -2.08 -25.97 -16.78
CA VAL A 474 -1.05 -26.94 -17.18
C VAL A 474 -1.28 -28.28 -16.49
N LEU A 475 -1.62 -28.28 -15.19
CA LEU A 475 -1.83 -29.51 -14.45
C LEU A 475 -3.04 -30.30 -14.97
N GLY A 476 -4.17 -29.61 -15.17
CA GLY A 476 -5.38 -30.18 -15.77
C GLY A 476 -5.15 -30.77 -17.16
N MET A 477 -4.35 -30.09 -17.98
CA MET A 477 -4.03 -30.56 -19.34
C MET A 477 -3.10 -31.79 -19.34
N VAL A 478 -2.07 -31.79 -18.51
CA VAL A 478 -1.01 -32.81 -18.54
C VAL A 478 -1.45 -34.10 -17.84
N TYR A 479 -2.14 -33.98 -16.71
CA TYR A 479 -2.55 -35.13 -15.92
C TYR A 479 -3.97 -35.58 -16.20
N GLY A 480 -4.86 -34.69 -16.67
CA GLY A 480 -6.26 -35.02 -16.94
C GLY A 480 -6.49 -36.26 -17.81
N PRO A 481 -5.79 -36.42 -18.95
CA PRO A 481 -5.90 -37.64 -19.76
C PRO A 481 -5.42 -38.91 -19.04
N ARG A 482 -4.45 -38.79 -18.14
CA ARG A 482 -3.83 -39.92 -17.42
C ARG A 482 -4.63 -40.35 -16.19
N THR A 483 -5.43 -39.46 -15.62
CA THR A 483 -6.21 -39.73 -14.40
C THR A 483 -7.24 -40.85 -14.57
N LYS A 484 -7.70 -41.08 -15.81
CA LYS A 484 -8.65 -42.17 -16.11
C LYS A 484 -8.00 -43.55 -16.10
N ASP A 485 -6.72 -43.63 -16.44
CA ASP A 485 -6.02 -44.89 -16.67
C ASP A 485 -5.12 -45.26 -15.47
N ASP A 486 -4.55 -44.27 -14.78
CA ASP A 486 -3.59 -44.49 -13.68
C ASP A 486 -3.56 -43.31 -12.70
N LEU A 487 -4.54 -43.29 -11.77
CA LEU A 487 -4.61 -42.28 -10.71
C LEU A 487 -3.42 -42.38 -9.73
N GLY A 488 -2.87 -43.57 -9.51
CA GLY A 488 -1.74 -43.79 -8.60
C GLY A 488 -0.51 -42.99 -9.03
N THR A 489 -0.10 -43.12 -10.30
CA THR A 489 1.02 -42.34 -10.84
C THR A 489 0.76 -40.83 -10.82
N VAL A 490 -0.51 -40.39 -10.95
CA VAL A 490 -0.86 -38.96 -10.82
C VAL A 490 -0.64 -38.48 -9.39
N VAL A 491 -1.10 -39.24 -8.38
CA VAL A 491 -0.89 -38.95 -6.96
C VAL A 491 0.61 -38.91 -6.64
N ASP A 492 1.36 -39.93 -7.03
CA ASP A 492 2.80 -40.01 -6.73
C ASP A 492 3.57 -38.82 -7.34
N ARG A 493 3.29 -38.47 -8.59
CA ARG A 493 3.99 -37.37 -9.27
C ARG A 493 3.63 -35.99 -8.73
N THR A 494 2.37 -35.79 -8.35
CA THR A 494 1.91 -34.51 -7.79
C THR A 494 2.38 -34.35 -6.35
N ALA A 495 2.33 -35.41 -5.53
CA ALA A 495 2.88 -35.45 -4.18
C ALA A 495 4.40 -35.25 -4.16
N ALA A 496 5.15 -35.95 -5.03
CA ALA A 496 6.60 -35.75 -5.15
C ALA A 496 6.95 -34.32 -5.58
N ARG A 497 6.12 -33.70 -6.44
CA ARG A 497 6.28 -32.30 -6.82
C ARG A 497 5.98 -31.36 -5.65
N ALA A 498 4.88 -31.57 -4.93
CA ALA A 498 4.52 -30.77 -3.75
C ALA A 498 5.61 -30.85 -2.67
N TRP A 499 6.12 -32.05 -2.40
CA TRP A 499 7.25 -32.27 -1.48
C TRP A 499 8.50 -31.51 -1.92
N LYS A 500 8.85 -31.59 -3.22
CA LYS A 500 10.00 -30.85 -3.74
C LYS A 500 9.83 -29.33 -3.58
N LEU A 501 8.62 -28.80 -3.81
CA LEU A 501 8.33 -27.38 -3.60
C LEU A 501 8.46 -26.98 -2.14
N TYR A 502 7.91 -27.78 -1.23
CA TYR A 502 7.98 -27.55 0.21
C TYR A 502 9.43 -27.51 0.71
N VAL A 503 10.23 -28.51 0.36
CA VAL A 503 11.66 -28.55 0.73
C VAL A 503 12.41 -27.37 0.12
N THR A 504 12.10 -27.00 -1.13
CA THR A 504 12.72 -25.82 -1.76
C THR A 504 12.38 -24.54 -1.02
N ALA A 505 11.15 -24.39 -0.52
CA ALA A 505 10.75 -23.24 0.29
C ALA A 505 11.51 -23.17 1.61
N LEU A 506 11.60 -24.28 2.35
CA LEU A 506 12.39 -24.33 3.58
C LEU A 506 13.86 -23.96 3.33
N VAL A 507 14.45 -24.49 2.25
CA VAL A 507 15.86 -24.20 1.90
C VAL A 507 16.04 -22.72 1.56
N VAL A 508 15.12 -22.11 0.81
CA VAL A 508 15.20 -20.68 0.48
C VAL A 508 15.07 -19.82 1.75
N VAL A 509 14.12 -20.14 2.63
CA VAL A 509 13.93 -19.42 3.91
C VAL A 509 15.22 -19.43 4.73
N LEU A 510 15.80 -20.62 4.93
CA LEU A 510 17.04 -20.79 5.70
C LEU A 510 18.25 -20.17 5.02
N LEU A 511 18.33 -20.20 3.69
CA LEU A 511 19.44 -19.63 2.95
C LEU A 511 19.39 -18.09 2.96
N VAL A 512 18.21 -17.49 2.83
CA VAL A 512 18.03 -16.04 2.96
C VAL A 512 18.37 -15.58 4.37
N TYR A 513 17.92 -16.31 5.40
CA TYR A 513 18.33 -16.03 6.79
C TYR A 513 19.85 -16.15 6.97
N GLY A 514 20.48 -17.20 6.44
CA GLY A 514 21.93 -17.34 6.49
C GLY A 514 22.69 -16.19 5.79
N LEU A 515 22.12 -15.64 4.71
CA LEU A 515 22.67 -14.48 4.01
C LEU A 515 22.45 -13.17 4.78
N SER A 516 21.33 -13.02 5.50
CA SER A 516 21.06 -11.81 6.31
C SER A 516 21.99 -11.67 7.52
N LEU A 517 22.68 -12.74 7.92
CA LEU A 517 23.71 -12.69 8.97
C LEU A 517 25.05 -12.12 8.49
N LEU A 518 25.22 -11.87 7.19
CA LEU A 518 26.47 -11.32 6.64
C LEU A 518 26.48 -9.79 6.76
N PRO A 519 27.43 -9.17 7.50
CA PRO A 519 27.37 -7.75 7.86
C PRO A 519 27.57 -6.79 6.69
N PHE A 520 27.99 -7.28 5.53
CA PHE A 520 28.20 -6.50 4.31
C PHE A 520 27.05 -6.64 3.30
N LEU A 521 26.00 -7.41 3.63
CA LEU A 521 24.81 -7.56 2.79
C LEU A 521 23.62 -6.94 3.50
N ASP A 522 22.98 -5.98 2.84
CA ASP A 522 21.64 -5.52 3.20
C ASP A 522 20.62 -6.54 2.66
N ALA A 523 20.01 -7.29 3.57
CA ALA A 523 18.97 -8.26 3.25
C ALA A 523 17.55 -7.71 3.41
N GLY A 524 17.39 -6.45 3.82
CA GLY A 524 16.09 -5.83 4.09
C GLY A 524 15.11 -6.01 2.94
N ALA A 525 15.55 -5.81 1.69
CA ALA A 525 14.71 -5.96 0.50
C ALA A 525 14.02 -7.34 0.34
N VAL A 526 14.52 -8.39 0.99
CA VAL A 526 13.91 -9.74 0.97
C VAL A 526 13.46 -10.22 2.36
N THR A 527 13.94 -9.63 3.45
CA THR A 527 13.54 -10.01 4.83
C THR A 527 12.46 -9.11 5.42
N THR A 528 12.25 -7.92 4.86
CA THR A 528 11.18 -7.00 5.27
C THR A 528 10.14 -6.84 4.16
N PHE A 529 8.95 -6.40 4.55
CA PHE A 529 7.89 -6.00 3.63
C PHE A 529 7.35 -4.64 4.05
N THR A 530 7.48 -3.65 3.18
CA THR A 530 6.78 -2.37 3.34
C THR A 530 5.42 -2.48 2.66
N ASP A 531 4.34 -2.42 3.43
CA ASP A 531 3.00 -2.45 2.85
C ASP A 531 2.77 -1.16 2.07
N GLN A 532 2.25 -1.31 0.86
CA GLN A 532 1.94 -0.19 -0.04
C GLN A 532 0.47 0.20 0.03
N GLY A 533 -0.21 -0.21 1.11
CA GLY A 533 -1.62 0.02 1.30
C GLY A 533 -2.52 -0.89 0.48
N THR A 534 -1.98 -1.96 -0.09
CA THR A 534 -2.72 -2.88 -1.00
C THR A 534 -2.90 -4.27 -0.41
N GLY A 535 -2.42 -4.49 0.83
CA GLY A 535 -2.46 -5.73 1.58
C GLY A 535 -3.79 -6.01 2.30
N ALA A 536 -3.81 -7.04 3.15
CA ALA A 536 -4.96 -7.39 3.98
C ALA A 536 -5.32 -6.29 4.98
N ALA A 537 -4.29 -5.61 5.51
CA ALA A 537 -4.38 -4.46 6.39
C ALA A 537 -4.69 -3.14 5.64
N GLY A 538 -5.24 -3.19 4.42
CA GLY A 538 -5.73 -2.01 3.71
C GLY A 538 -4.69 -0.88 3.49
N ARG A 539 -5.17 0.32 3.17
CA ARG A 539 -4.31 1.49 2.88
C ARG A 539 -3.66 2.12 4.11
N GLY A 540 -4.19 1.85 5.31
CA GLY A 540 -3.65 2.39 6.55
C GLY A 540 -2.33 1.81 7.02
N ALA A 541 -1.97 0.64 6.51
CA ALA A 541 -0.64 0.08 6.69
C ALA A 541 0.38 0.63 5.67
N ALA A 542 -0.02 1.53 4.75
CA ALA A 542 0.89 2.07 3.74
C ALA A 542 2.11 2.73 4.38
N GLY A 543 3.30 2.26 4.00
CA GLY A 543 4.57 2.72 4.57
C GLY A 543 4.93 2.10 5.93
N ALA A 544 4.15 1.15 6.45
CA ALA A 544 4.55 0.30 7.57
C ALA A 544 5.46 -0.82 7.06
N THR A 545 6.63 -0.97 7.68
CA THR A 545 7.60 -2.00 7.33
C THR A 545 7.56 -3.12 8.37
N TYR A 546 7.24 -4.32 7.91
CA TYR A 546 7.18 -5.54 8.73
C TYR A 546 8.45 -6.36 8.55
N ASP A 547 9.06 -6.79 9.65
CA ASP A 547 10.12 -7.80 9.61
C ASP A 547 9.51 -9.21 9.48
N LEU A 548 9.76 -9.86 8.35
CA LEU A 548 9.24 -11.20 8.03
C LEU A 548 10.05 -12.32 8.67
N TYR A 549 11.19 -11.98 9.27
CA TYR A 549 12.12 -12.85 9.96
C TYR A 549 12.23 -12.53 11.46
N ALA A 550 11.30 -11.74 12.00
CA ALA A 550 11.28 -11.37 13.41
C ALA A 550 11.41 -12.60 14.32
N GLY A 551 12.34 -12.54 15.29
CA GLY A 551 12.60 -13.62 16.25
C GLY A 551 13.42 -14.81 15.72
N MET A 552 13.88 -14.79 14.46
CA MET A 552 14.70 -15.86 13.88
C MET A 552 16.12 -15.96 14.47
N ASP A 553 16.61 -14.88 15.09
CA ASP A 553 17.82 -14.83 15.91
C ASP A 553 17.81 -15.88 17.03
N GLY A 554 16.63 -16.17 17.60
CA GLY A 554 16.41 -17.24 18.58
C GLY A 554 16.71 -18.66 18.08
N LEU A 555 16.94 -18.88 16.78
CA LEU A 555 17.46 -20.16 16.25
C LEU A 555 18.94 -20.40 16.59
N LEU A 556 19.69 -19.32 16.85
CA LEU A 556 21.11 -19.39 17.19
C LEU A 556 21.34 -19.42 18.70
N GLU A 557 20.31 -19.12 19.50
CA GLU A 557 20.32 -19.19 20.95
C GLU A 557 20.22 -20.65 21.45
N PHE A 558 20.86 -20.93 22.60
CA PHE A 558 20.76 -22.24 23.24
C PHE A 558 20.16 -22.13 24.66
N PRO A 559 19.01 -22.80 24.95
CA PRO A 559 18.26 -23.67 24.05
C PRO A 559 17.44 -22.90 23.00
N VAL A 560 17.29 -23.48 21.81
CA VAL A 560 16.45 -22.92 20.74
C VAL A 560 15.02 -22.77 21.23
N GLN A 561 14.41 -21.60 20.99
CA GLN A 561 13.04 -21.32 21.39
C GLN A 561 12.06 -22.30 20.72
N ALA A 562 11.20 -22.93 21.53
CA ALA A 562 10.36 -24.05 21.06
C ALA A 562 9.38 -23.67 19.94
N GLN A 563 8.92 -22.41 19.91
CA GLN A 563 8.01 -21.89 18.88
C GLN A 563 8.64 -21.72 17.48
N LEU A 564 9.97 -21.60 17.37
CA LEU A 564 10.62 -21.28 16.08
C LEU A 564 10.68 -22.48 15.13
N ILE A 565 10.84 -23.70 15.64
CA ILE A 565 10.88 -24.89 14.79
C ILE A 565 9.54 -25.10 14.07
N PRO A 566 8.37 -25.08 14.75
CA PRO A 566 7.08 -25.07 14.09
C PRO A 566 6.88 -23.89 13.14
N ALA A 567 7.33 -22.68 13.50
CA ALA A 567 7.19 -21.50 12.66
C ALA A 567 7.89 -21.69 11.29
N VAL A 568 9.13 -22.18 11.29
CA VAL A 568 9.89 -22.47 10.07
C VAL A 568 9.24 -23.63 9.29
N LEU A 569 8.89 -24.74 9.94
CA LEU A 569 8.31 -25.91 9.28
C LEU A 569 6.93 -25.62 8.67
N LEU A 570 6.17 -24.71 9.27
CA LEU A 570 4.86 -24.27 8.79
C LEU A 570 4.93 -23.06 7.86
N LEU A 571 6.14 -22.60 7.49
CA LEU A 571 6.36 -21.44 6.62
C LEU A 571 5.64 -20.17 7.14
N GLN A 572 5.75 -19.91 8.44
CA GLN A 572 5.29 -18.67 9.08
C GLN A 572 6.28 -17.52 8.87
N VAL A 573 7.52 -17.86 8.48
CA VAL A 573 8.61 -16.93 8.17
C VAL A 573 9.13 -17.20 6.77
N GLY A 574 9.55 -16.15 6.07
CA GLY A 574 10.09 -16.25 4.73
C GLY A 574 10.09 -14.95 3.94
N PRO A 575 10.77 -14.93 2.78
CA PRO A 575 10.83 -13.73 1.97
C PRO A 575 9.51 -13.53 1.23
N TRP A 576 8.94 -12.33 1.29
CA TRP A 576 7.60 -12.08 0.76
C TRP A 576 7.45 -12.39 -0.73
N GLN A 577 8.51 -12.21 -1.51
CA GLN A 577 8.57 -12.56 -2.93
C GLN A 577 8.36 -14.05 -3.20
N PHE A 578 8.58 -14.90 -2.19
CA PHE A 578 8.49 -16.36 -2.28
C PHE A 578 7.27 -16.94 -1.53
N ASN A 579 6.50 -16.13 -0.81
CA ASN A 579 5.42 -16.59 0.08
C ASN A 579 4.35 -17.43 -0.62
N ILE A 580 4.03 -17.13 -1.88
CA ILE A 580 3.03 -17.88 -2.66
C ILE A 580 3.32 -19.39 -2.76
N MET A 581 4.54 -19.83 -2.45
CA MET A 581 4.91 -21.25 -2.52
C MET A 581 4.14 -22.13 -1.53
N GLY A 582 3.80 -21.62 -0.35
CA GLY A 582 2.98 -22.36 0.62
C GLY A 582 1.62 -22.75 0.03
N LEU A 583 0.96 -21.79 -0.63
CA LEU A 583 -0.29 -22.02 -1.37
C LEU A 583 -0.13 -23.15 -2.40
N TYR A 584 0.93 -23.13 -3.20
CA TYR A 584 1.15 -24.14 -4.24
C TYR A 584 1.38 -25.55 -3.68
N VAL A 585 2.06 -25.69 -2.55
CA VAL A 585 2.26 -26.98 -1.89
C VAL A 585 0.89 -27.59 -1.57
N VAL A 586 0.00 -26.83 -0.92
CA VAL A 586 -1.33 -27.30 -0.55
C VAL A 586 -2.18 -27.60 -1.78
N LEU A 587 -2.22 -26.71 -2.77
CA LEU A 587 -3.01 -26.89 -3.99
C LEU A 587 -2.56 -28.11 -4.81
N LEU A 588 -1.25 -28.38 -4.87
CA LEU A 588 -0.73 -29.58 -5.54
C LEU A 588 -1.10 -30.86 -4.80
N LEU A 589 -1.09 -30.86 -3.46
CA LEU A 589 -1.52 -32.01 -2.66
C LEU A 589 -3.00 -32.34 -2.87
N VAL A 590 -3.85 -31.32 -2.99
CA VAL A 590 -5.31 -31.50 -3.22
C VAL A 590 -5.61 -31.83 -4.69
N SER A 591 -4.73 -31.47 -5.62
CA SER A 591 -4.97 -31.60 -7.07
C SER A 591 -5.37 -33.01 -7.56
N PRO A 592 -4.88 -34.14 -7.02
CA PRO A 592 -5.31 -35.46 -7.47
C PRO A 592 -6.78 -35.74 -7.19
N LEU A 593 -7.30 -35.23 -6.06
CA LEU A 593 -8.73 -35.35 -5.72
C LEU A 593 -9.59 -34.59 -6.72
N VAL A 594 -9.17 -33.39 -7.09
CA VAL A 594 -9.86 -32.58 -8.09
C VAL A 594 -9.82 -33.28 -9.45
N LEU A 595 -8.64 -33.72 -9.90
CA LEU A 595 -8.51 -34.45 -11.16
C LEU A 595 -9.34 -35.74 -11.18
N ALA A 596 -9.39 -36.48 -10.07
CA ALA A 596 -10.19 -37.69 -9.93
C ALA A 596 -11.71 -37.41 -10.01
N ALA A 597 -12.17 -36.28 -9.48
CA ALA A 597 -13.54 -35.83 -9.62
C ALA A 597 -13.86 -35.38 -11.07
N LEU A 598 -12.94 -34.67 -11.73
CA LEU A 598 -13.08 -34.29 -13.14
C LEU A 598 -13.12 -35.51 -14.07
N ALA A 599 -12.30 -36.52 -13.81
CA ALA A 599 -12.30 -37.78 -14.54
C ALA A 599 -13.64 -38.52 -14.45
N ARG A 600 -14.35 -38.37 -13.32
CA ARG A 600 -15.72 -38.90 -13.07
C ARG A 600 -16.84 -38.02 -13.65
N GLY A 601 -16.51 -36.88 -14.26
CA GLY A 601 -17.50 -35.96 -14.81
C GLY A 601 -18.15 -35.02 -13.78
N TRP A 602 -17.60 -34.93 -12.57
CA TRP A 602 -18.13 -34.09 -11.49
C TRP A 602 -17.61 -32.65 -11.54
N ALA A 603 -17.38 -32.11 -12.74
CA ALA A 603 -16.85 -30.76 -12.93
C ALA A 603 -17.73 -29.69 -12.29
N TRP A 604 -19.06 -29.83 -12.39
CA TRP A 604 -20.00 -28.91 -11.76
C TRP A 604 -19.88 -28.90 -10.23
N LEU A 605 -19.66 -30.07 -9.61
CA LEU A 605 -19.50 -30.19 -8.15
C LEU A 605 -18.17 -29.58 -7.70
N VAL A 606 -17.09 -29.83 -8.44
CA VAL A 606 -15.77 -29.22 -8.19
C VAL A 606 -15.88 -27.69 -8.22
N LEU A 607 -16.55 -27.14 -9.24
CA LEU A 607 -16.75 -25.69 -9.36
C LEU A 607 -17.67 -25.15 -8.26
N LEU A 608 -18.73 -25.87 -7.90
CA LEU A 608 -19.65 -25.46 -6.84
C LEU A 608 -18.95 -25.42 -5.48
N VAL A 609 -18.17 -26.46 -5.15
CA VAL A 609 -17.39 -26.51 -3.90
C VAL A 609 -16.35 -25.41 -3.89
N SER A 610 -15.60 -25.23 -4.98
CA SER A 610 -14.60 -24.18 -5.10
C SER A 610 -15.19 -22.78 -4.97
N ALA A 611 -16.37 -22.52 -5.57
CA ALA A 611 -17.08 -21.26 -5.42
C ALA A 611 -17.61 -21.06 -4.00
N GLY A 612 -18.09 -22.12 -3.33
CA GLY A 612 -18.53 -22.08 -1.94
C GLY A 612 -17.38 -21.78 -0.98
N LEU A 613 -16.21 -22.39 -1.17
CA LEU A 613 -15.00 -22.08 -0.40
C LEU A 613 -14.53 -20.64 -0.64
N TYR A 614 -14.56 -20.18 -1.88
CA TYR A 614 -14.27 -18.78 -2.22
C TYR A 614 -15.22 -17.83 -1.50
N ALA A 615 -16.54 -18.04 -1.61
CA ALA A 615 -17.54 -17.21 -0.95
C ALA A 615 -17.35 -17.19 0.58
N ALA A 616 -17.14 -18.36 1.19
CA ALA A 616 -16.87 -18.46 2.62
C ALA A 616 -15.58 -17.72 3.02
N GLY A 617 -14.50 -17.88 2.26
CA GLY A 617 -13.23 -17.17 2.51
C GLY A 617 -13.36 -15.66 2.35
N THR A 618 -14.16 -15.18 1.39
CA THR A 618 -14.39 -13.75 1.18
C THR A 618 -15.29 -13.11 2.24
N VAL A 619 -16.27 -13.85 2.77
CA VAL A 619 -17.24 -13.31 3.75
C VAL A 619 -16.71 -13.46 5.18
N PHE A 620 -16.21 -14.64 5.54
CA PHE A 620 -15.83 -14.96 6.91
C PHE A 620 -14.34 -14.76 7.21
N ARG A 621 -13.52 -14.44 6.19
CA ARG A 621 -12.07 -14.17 6.34
C ARG A 621 -11.30 -15.27 7.10
N ILE A 622 -11.69 -16.53 6.89
CA ILE A 622 -11.15 -17.67 7.64
C ILE A 622 -9.68 -17.94 7.24
N ARG A 623 -8.78 -17.89 8.21
CA ARG A 623 -7.38 -18.33 8.10
C ARG A 623 -7.28 -19.82 8.47
N LEU A 624 -6.95 -20.68 7.50
CA LEU A 624 -6.89 -22.14 7.72
C LEU A 624 -5.55 -22.60 8.27
N LEU A 625 -4.46 -21.99 7.81
CA LEU A 625 -3.10 -22.32 8.21
C LEU A 625 -2.43 -21.11 8.87
N PRO A 626 -1.52 -21.33 9.83
CA PRO A 626 -0.75 -20.25 10.42
C PRO A 626 0.36 -19.72 9.47
N SER A 627 0.51 -20.32 8.30
CA SER A 627 1.52 -19.95 7.30
C SER A 627 1.36 -18.49 6.84
N GLN A 628 2.49 -17.85 6.54
CA GLN A 628 2.56 -16.44 6.16
C GLN A 628 1.86 -16.15 4.81
N PHE A 629 1.77 -17.15 3.93
CA PHE A 629 1.14 -16.96 2.63
C PHE A 629 -0.36 -16.65 2.74
N GLU A 630 -1.04 -17.04 3.83
CA GLU A 630 -2.48 -16.80 4.03
C GLU A 630 -2.80 -15.30 4.15
N ASP A 631 -1.84 -14.48 4.57
CA ASP A 631 -2.02 -13.03 4.73
C ASP A 631 -2.16 -12.32 3.37
N SER A 632 -1.45 -12.79 2.35
CA SER A 632 -1.50 -12.23 0.98
C SER A 632 -2.34 -13.05 0.01
N PHE A 633 -2.43 -14.36 0.25
CA PHE A 633 -3.02 -15.34 -0.64
C PHE A 633 -3.92 -16.34 0.13
N PRO A 634 -5.01 -15.88 0.78
CA PRO A 634 -5.89 -16.74 1.56
C PRO A 634 -6.30 -18.00 0.79
N LEU A 635 -6.04 -19.18 1.37
CA LEU A 635 -6.14 -20.47 0.71
C LEU A 635 -7.55 -20.73 0.15
N LEU A 636 -8.58 -20.43 0.96
CA LEU A 636 -9.99 -20.63 0.60
C LEU A 636 -10.41 -19.80 -0.62
N VAL A 637 -9.81 -18.63 -0.78
CA VAL A 637 -10.11 -17.68 -1.86
C VAL A 637 -9.29 -18.00 -3.10
N TRP A 638 -7.97 -18.09 -2.97
CA TRP A 638 -7.06 -18.23 -4.11
C TRP A 638 -7.12 -19.60 -4.78
N GLN A 639 -7.60 -20.65 -4.09
CA GLN A 639 -7.83 -21.95 -4.72
C GLN A 639 -8.80 -21.86 -5.92
N VAL A 640 -9.71 -20.86 -5.97
CA VAL A 640 -10.66 -20.71 -7.07
C VAL A 640 -9.96 -20.51 -8.41
N LEU A 641 -8.90 -19.70 -8.45
CA LEU A 641 -8.11 -19.47 -9.67
C LEU A 641 -7.44 -20.76 -10.14
N PHE A 642 -6.88 -21.52 -9.21
CA PHE A 642 -6.19 -22.76 -9.51
C PHE A 642 -7.16 -23.85 -10.00
N VAL A 643 -8.32 -24.00 -9.34
CA VAL A 643 -9.37 -24.95 -9.73
C VAL A 643 -9.98 -24.57 -11.07
N LEU A 644 -10.32 -23.30 -11.30
CA LEU A 644 -10.77 -22.81 -12.61
C LEU A 644 -9.72 -23.09 -13.70
N GLY A 645 -8.45 -22.87 -13.38
CA GLY A 645 -7.32 -23.26 -14.21
C GLY A 645 -7.35 -24.76 -14.54
N MET A 646 -7.40 -25.64 -13.54
CA MET A 646 -7.42 -27.10 -13.73
C MET A 646 -8.60 -27.57 -14.58
N VAL A 647 -9.81 -27.07 -14.30
CA VAL A 647 -11.02 -27.40 -15.09
C VAL A 647 -10.85 -26.95 -16.54
N THR A 648 -10.36 -25.72 -16.75
CA THR A 648 -10.11 -25.17 -18.09
C THR A 648 -9.03 -25.96 -18.83
N GLY A 649 -7.96 -26.38 -18.14
CA GLY A 649 -6.91 -27.23 -18.69
C GLY A 649 -7.40 -28.62 -19.08
N PHE A 650 -8.22 -29.23 -18.21
CA PHE A 650 -8.81 -30.55 -18.42
C PHE A 650 -9.78 -30.56 -19.62
N TYR A 651 -10.65 -29.55 -19.72
CA TYR A 651 -11.63 -29.41 -20.81
C TYR A 651 -11.16 -28.48 -21.95
N ARG A 652 -9.86 -28.20 -22.04
CA ARG A 652 -9.33 -27.19 -22.97
C ARG A 652 -9.79 -27.41 -24.41
N ARG A 653 -9.71 -28.66 -24.89
CA ARG A 653 -10.07 -28.99 -26.28
C ARG A 653 -11.55 -28.68 -26.54
N GLN A 654 -12.43 -29.05 -25.62
CA GLN A 654 -13.87 -28.79 -25.69
C GLN A 654 -14.17 -27.29 -25.63
N ILE A 655 -13.50 -26.54 -24.76
CA ILE A 655 -13.69 -25.09 -24.63
C ILE A 655 -13.25 -24.37 -25.92
N VAL A 656 -12.08 -24.73 -26.46
CA VAL A 656 -11.57 -24.13 -27.69
C VAL A 656 -12.47 -24.44 -28.89
N THR A 657 -12.94 -25.68 -29.05
CA THR A 657 -13.87 -26.02 -30.13
C THR A 657 -15.23 -25.35 -29.94
N TRP A 658 -15.67 -25.17 -28.69
CA TRP A 658 -16.90 -24.46 -28.34
C TRP A 658 -16.86 -22.99 -28.76
N PHE A 659 -15.74 -22.29 -28.50
CA PHE A 659 -15.55 -20.90 -28.95
C PHE A 659 -15.29 -20.76 -30.46
N ALA A 660 -14.79 -21.80 -31.12
CA ALA A 660 -14.57 -21.79 -32.56
C ALA A 660 -15.89 -21.78 -33.38
N ASP A 661 -16.98 -22.28 -32.78
CA ASP A 661 -18.32 -22.30 -33.38
C ASP A 661 -18.81 -20.90 -33.73
N ARG A 662 -19.27 -20.71 -34.98
CA ARG A 662 -19.80 -19.45 -35.48
C ARG A 662 -20.95 -18.90 -34.63
N ARG A 663 -21.79 -19.76 -34.06
CA ARG A 663 -22.94 -19.35 -33.24
C ARG A 663 -22.52 -18.70 -31.92
N ARG A 664 -21.34 -19.03 -31.41
CA ARG A 664 -20.82 -18.58 -30.10
C ARG A 664 -19.77 -17.48 -30.22
N ARG A 665 -19.39 -17.10 -31.44
CA ARG A 665 -18.48 -15.98 -31.70
C ARG A 665 -18.89 -14.65 -31.08
N PRO A 666 -20.18 -14.26 -31.03
CA PRO A 666 -20.59 -13.03 -30.34
C PRO A 666 -20.16 -13.00 -28.87
N LEU A 667 -20.16 -14.15 -28.19
CA LEU A 667 -19.70 -14.23 -26.80
C LEU A 667 -18.19 -14.01 -26.69
N LEU A 668 -17.38 -14.59 -27.60
CA LEU A 668 -15.95 -14.31 -27.62
C LEU A 668 -15.68 -12.81 -27.82
N VAL A 669 -16.42 -12.16 -28.73
CA VAL A 669 -16.34 -10.72 -28.94
C VAL A 669 -16.71 -9.95 -27.67
N ALA A 670 -17.78 -10.34 -26.99
CA ALA A 670 -18.17 -9.74 -25.71
C ALA A 670 -17.07 -9.86 -24.66
N CYS A 671 -16.42 -11.04 -24.53
CA CYS A 671 -15.27 -11.21 -23.63
C CYS A 671 -14.10 -10.29 -23.98
N LEU A 672 -13.79 -10.14 -25.28
CA LEU A 672 -12.71 -9.24 -25.74
C LEU A 672 -13.04 -7.77 -25.44
N LEU A 673 -14.28 -7.35 -25.72
CA LEU A 673 -14.72 -5.98 -25.43
C LEU A 673 -14.71 -5.69 -23.93
N LEU A 674 -15.12 -6.65 -23.10
CA LEU A 674 -15.12 -6.49 -21.65
C LEU A 674 -13.69 -6.47 -21.09
N ALA A 675 -12.76 -7.27 -21.63
CA ALA A 675 -11.34 -7.18 -21.29
C ALA A 675 -10.77 -5.79 -21.60
N VAL A 676 -11.10 -5.23 -22.78
CA VAL A 676 -10.68 -3.87 -23.15
C VAL A 676 -11.32 -2.82 -22.24
N ALA A 677 -12.60 -2.97 -21.89
CA ALA A 677 -13.27 -2.06 -20.96
C ALA A 677 -12.62 -2.06 -19.57
N LEU A 678 -12.23 -3.24 -19.07
CA LEU A 678 -11.52 -3.36 -17.78
C LEU A 678 -10.08 -2.87 -17.84
N ALA A 679 -9.42 -2.96 -19.00
CA ALA A 679 -8.13 -2.30 -19.22
C ALA A 679 -8.28 -0.77 -19.18
N LEU A 680 -9.28 -0.21 -19.87
CA LEU A 680 -9.58 1.22 -19.81
C LEU A 680 -9.98 1.69 -18.41
N PHE A 681 -10.72 0.86 -17.66
CA PHE A 681 -10.99 1.10 -16.25
C PHE A 681 -9.68 1.19 -15.45
N SER A 682 -8.77 0.23 -15.61
CA SER A 682 -7.43 0.25 -14.98
C SER A 682 -6.61 1.50 -15.35
N TRP A 683 -6.71 1.98 -16.59
CA TRP A 683 -6.04 3.20 -17.02
C TRP A 683 -6.71 4.48 -16.50
N SER A 684 -7.93 4.35 -15.97
CA SER A 684 -8.64 5.44 -15.26
C SER A 684 -8.28 5.53 -13.79
N SER A 685 -7.26 4.78 -13.36
CA SER A 685 -6.69 4.91 -12.03
C SER A 685 -6.15 6.32 -11.83
N PRO A 686 -6.51 7.01 -10.72
CA PRO A 686 -5.95 8.32 -10.38
C PRO A 686 -4.47 8.21 -9.95
N TYR A 687 -4.01 7.00 -9.62
CA TYR A 687 -2.65 6.76 -9.15
C TYR A 687 -1.67 6.70 -10.33
N ALA A 688 -0.65 7.56 -10.30
CA ALA A 688 0.50 7.50 -11.21
C ALA A 688 1.68 6.82 -10.52
N SER A 689 2.20 5.75 -11.13
CA SER A 689 3.32 4.99 -10.57
C SER A 689 4.70 5.61 -10.85
N SER A 690 4.78 6.57 -11.78
CA SER A 690 5.99 7.31 -12.12
C SER A 690 5.66 8.54 -12.98
N ALA A 691 6.62 9.44 -13.14
CA ALA A 691 6.53 10.61 -14.02
C ALA A 691 6.28 10.28 -15.51
N TYR A 692 6.48 9.02 -15.92
CA TYR A 692 6.26 8.56 -17.29
C TYR A 692 4.93 7.80 -17.47
N ASP A 693 4.18 7.61 -16.38
CA ASP A 693 2.89 6.94 -16.42
C ASP A 693 1.88 7.81 -17.20
N VAL A 694 0.97 7.18 -17.93
CA VAL A 694 -0.08 7.89 -18.68
C VAL A 694 -1.43 7.32 -18.28
N ARG A 695 -2.27 8.15 -17.66
CA ARG A 695 -3.60 7.78 -17.19
C ARG A 695 -4.68 8.55 -17.95
N LEU A 696 -5.88 8.00 -17.99
CA LEU A 696 -7.02 8.56 -18.69
C LEU A 696 -8.09 8.94 -17.67
N ALA A 697 -8.42 10.22 -17.50
CA ALA A 697 -9.50 10.66 -16.64
C ALA A 697 -10.89 10.38 -17.27
N LEU A 698 -11.22 9.10 -17.48
CA LEU A 698 -12.51 8.65 -18.03
C LEU A 698 -13.60 8.61 -16.96
N LEU A 699 -13.22 8.50 -15.68
CA LEU A 699 -14.09 8.41 -14.52
C LEU A 699 -13.64 9.42 -13.46
N PRO A 700 -14.56 10.01 -12.70
CA PRO A 700 -14.21 10.76 -11.50
C PRO A 700 -13.44 9.86 -10.53
N GLU A 701 -12.45 10.42 -9.86
CA GLU A 701 -11.58 9.72 -8.92
C GLU A 701 -12.38 8.98 -7.83
N SER A 702 -13.37 9.64 -7.23
CA SER A 702 -14.26 9.04 -6.23
C SER A 702 -14.97 7.79 -6.76
N THR A 703 -15.45 7.85 -8.01
CA THR A 703 -16.13 6.72 -8.66
C THR A 703 -15.18 5.57 -8.92
N PHE A 704 -13.96 5.85 -9.42
CA PHE A 704 -12.95 4.82 -9.62
C PHE A 704 -12.65 4.09 -8.32
N ARG A 705 -12.39 4.84 -7.24
CA ARG A 705 -12.05 4.29 -5.92
C ARG A 705 -13.18 3.44 -5.35
N THR A 706 -14.42 3.94 -5.34
CA THR A 706 -15.59 3.17 -4.87
C THR A 706 -15.74 1.85 -5.63
N VAL A 707 -15.58 1.85 -6.96
CA VAL A 707 -15.68 0.63 -7.77
C VAL A 707 -14.50 -0.30 -7.50
N TYR A 708 -13.29 0.23 -7.40
CA TYR A 708 -12.08 -0.54 -7.14
C TYR A 708 -12.17 -1.26 -5.78
N ASP A 709 -12.48 -0.54 -4.71
CA ASP A 709 -12.52 -1.09 -3.36
C ASP A 709 -13.65 -2.13 -3.22
N ALA A 710 -14.80 -1.91 -3.87
CA ALA A 710 -15.94 -2.83 -3.82
C ALA A 710 -15.72 -4.14 -4.60
N TYR A 711 -15.03 -4.09 -5.76
CA TYR A 711 -15.03 -5.21 -6.70
C TYR A 711 -13.65 -5.72 -7.11
N PHE A 712 -12.59 -4.95 -6.89
CA PHE A 712 -11.26 -5.23 -7.43
C PHE A 712 -10.15 -5.41 -6.39
N GLY A 713 -10.49 -5.50 -5.10
CA GLY A 713 -9.55 -5.82 -4.04
C GLY A 713 -8.72 -7.09 -4.32
N ARG A 714 -7.39 -6.99 -4.09
CA ARG A 714 -6.42 -8.02 -4.47
C ARG A 714 -6.45 -9.25 -3.57
N THR A 715 -6.26 -9.06 -2.26
CA THR A 715 -6.02 -10.15 -1.31
C THR A 715 -7.14 -11.17 -1.32
N TYR A 716 -8.38 -10.68 -1.38
CA TYR A 716 -9.57 -11.51 -1.39
C TYR A 716 -10.20 -11.71 -2.78
N LEU A 717 -9.43 -11.42 -3.84
CA LEU A 717 -9.83 -11.61 -5.23
C LEU A 717 -11.26 -11.13 -5.50
N GLY A 718 -11.51 -9.83 -5.34
CA GLY A 718 -12.83 -9.24 -5.57
C GLY A 718 -13.45 -9.75 -6.87
N ILE A 719 -14.78 -9.91 -6.90
CA ILE A 719 -15.44 -10.62 -8.00
C ILE A 719 -15.17 -9.98 -9.38
N GLY A 720 -15.01 -8.64 -9.42
CA GLY A 720 -14.61 -7.90 -10.62
C GLY A 720 -13.19 -8.24 -11.04
N ARG A 721 -12.25 -8.36 -10.09
CA ARG A 721 -10.88 -8.81 -10.34
C ARG A 721 -10.83 -10.24 -10.85
N LEU A 722 -11.52 -11.17 -10.19
CA LEU A 722 -11.58 -12.57 -10.63
C LEU A 722 -12.09 -12.69 -12.07
N LEU A 723 -13.16 -11.95 -12.42
CA LEU A 723 -13.67 -11.88 -13.78
C LEU A 723 -12.63 -11.29 -14.74
N ASN A 724 -11.93 -10.23 -14.34
CA ASN A 724 -10.89 -9.60 -15.15
C ASN A 724 -9.76 -10.57 -15.50
N VAL A 725 -9.25 -11.34 -14.52
CA VAL A 725 -8.20 -12.36 -14.75
C VAL A 725 -8.66 -13.36 -15.83
N LEU A 726 -9.90 -13.86 -15.74
CA LEU A 726 -10.44 -14.79 -16.73
C LEU A 726 -10.52 -14.18 -18.12
N LEU A 727 -11.00 -12.94 -18.22
CA LEU A 727 -11.14 -12.23 -19.49
C LEU A 727 -9.79 -11.92 -20.13
N VAL A 728 -8.79 -11.50 -19.35
CA VAL A 728 -7.41 -11.27 -19.81
C VAL A 728 -6.80 -12.56 -20.35
N VAL A 729 -6.98 -13.69 -19.67
CA VAL A 729 -6.49 -15.00 -20.14
C VAL A 729 -7.20 -15.43 -21.43
N ILE A 730 -8.52 -15.26 -21.52
CA ILE A 730 -9.30 -15.55 -22.74
C ILE A 730 -8.82 -14.67 -23.89
N ALA A 731 -8.67 -13.37 -23.66
CA ALA A 731 -8.24 -12.40 -24.65
C ALA A 731 -6.80 -12.69 -25.13
N GLY A 732 -5.87 -12.89 -24.20
CA GLY A 732 -4.48 -13.24 -24.50
C GLY A 732 -4.39 -14.56 -25.29
N TYR A 733 -5.15 -15.58 -24.90
CA TYR A 733 -5.19 -16.84 -25.62
C TYR A 733 -5.80 -16.69 -27.02
N ALA A 734 -6.83 -15.87 -27.20
CA ALA A 734 -7.43 -15.58 -28.50
C ALA A 734 -6.46 -14.83 -29.43
N VAL A 735 -5.76 -13.82 -28.91
CA VAL A 735 -4.71 -13.07 -29.63
C VAL A 735 -3.59 -14.01 -30.06
N LEU A 736 -3.06 -14.82 -29.15
CA LEU A 736 -2.03 -15.82 -29.46
C LEU A 736 -2.50 -16.87 -30.45
N SER A 737 -3.78 -17.20 -30.46
CA SER A 737 -4.36 -18.15 -31.42
C SER A 737 -4.44 -17.56 -32.83
N ALA A 738 -4.75 -16.27 -32.96
CA ALA A 738 -4.88 -15.59 -34.24
C ALA A 738 -3.52 -15.12 -34.81
N TYR A 739 -2.61 -14.70 -33.94
CA TYR A 739 -1.37 -14.00 -34.28
C TYR A 739 -0.11 -14.75 -33.85
N TRP A 740 -0.17 -16.08 -33.76
CA TRP A 740 0.93 -16.89 -33.24
C TRP A 740 2.26 -16.63 -33.94
N ARG A 741 2.33 -16.76 -35.28
CA ARG A 741 3.61 -16.69 -36.00
C ARG A 741 4.36 -15.35 -35.83
N PRO A 742 3.73 -14.17 -35.93
CA PRO A 742 4.46 -12.93 -35.66
C PRO A 742 4.87 -12.81 -34.20
N LEU A 743 4.00 -13.17 -33.25
CA LEU A 743 4.29 -13.07 -31.82
C LEU A 743 5.38 -14.05 -31.35
N GLU A 744 5.37 -15.27 -31.86
CA GLU A 744 6.39 -16.28 -31.57
C GLU A 744 7.76 -15.88 -32.12
N ARG A 745 7.82 -15.28 -33.31
CA ARG A 745 9.08 -14.73 -33.83
C ARG A 745 9.60 -13.57 -33.01
N ALA A 746 8.71 -12.65 -32.60
CA ALA A 746 9.11 -11.44 -31.88
C ALA A 746 9.52 -11.75 -30.44
N LEU A 747 8.72 -12.55 -29.72
CA LEU A 747 8.83 -12.72 -28.27
C LEU A 747 9.04 -14.17 -27.83
N GLY A 748 8.81 -15.15 -28.71
CA GLY A 748 8.84 -16.58 -28.36
C GLY A 748 10.23 -17.07 -27.95
N TRP A 749 11.30 -16.52 -28.52
CA TRP A 749 12.68 -16.85 -28.15
C TRP A 749 13.02 -16.51 -26.69
N PHE A 750 12.31 -15.55 -26.10
CA PHE A 750 12.48 -15.08 -24.72
C PHE A 750 11.40 -15.65 -23.80
N LEU A 751 10.11 -15.40 -24.08
CA LEU A 751 9.01 -15.76 -23.18
C LEU A 751 8.77 -17.26 -23.07
N VAL A 752 8.88 -18.03 -24.17
CA VAL A 752 8.60 -19.48 -24.13
C VAL A 752 9.61 -20.23 -23.25
N PRO A 753 10.94 -20.02 -23.37
CA PRO A 753 11.91 -20.63 -22.46
C PRO A 753 11.64 -20.30 -20.98
N LEU A 754 11.41 -19.03 -20.65
CA LEU A 754 11.08 -18.59 -19.29
C LEU A 754 9.80 -19.29 -18.79
N GLY A 755 8.75 -19.32 -19.63
CA GLY A 755 7.49 -19.98 -19.36
C GLY A 755 7.57 -21.50 -19.15
N ARG A 756 8.58 -22.16 -19.74
CA ARG A 756 8.82 -23.60 -19.55
C ARG A 756 9.53 -23.91 -18.23
N ALA A 757 10.24 -22.93 -17.66
CA ALA A 757 11.03 -23.04 -16.44
C ALA A 757 10.60 -21.98 -15.41
N THR A 758 9.31 -21.64 -15.34
CA THR A 758 8.87 -20.50 -14.52
C THR A 758 9.22 -20.65 -13.05
N LEU A 759 9.15 -21.88 -12.52
CA LEU A 759 9.46 -22.10 -11.11
C LEU A 759 10.95 -21.87 -10.83
N TYR A 760 11.81 -22.25 -11.77
CA TYR A 760 13.24 -21.96 -11.69
C TYR A 760 13.49 -20.45 -11.65
N VAL A 761 12.87 -19.72 -12.59
CA VAL A 761 12.98 -18.25 -12.65
C VAL A 761 12.44 -17.62 -11.36
N PHE A 762 11.32 -18.12 -10.86
CA PHE A 762 10.71 -17.71 -9.61
C PHE A 762 11.58 -17.99 -8.37
N ILE A 763 12.45 -18.98 -8.38
CA ILE A 763 13.37 -19.20 -7.25
C ILE A 763 14.59 -18.30 -7.38
N VAL A 764 15.19 -18.25 -8.58
CA VAL A 764 16.44 -17.53 -8.81
C VAL A 764 16.28 -16.02 -8.66
N HIS A 765 15.13 -15.45 -9.04
CA HIS A 765 14.94 -14.00 -8.99
C HIS A 765 15.03 -13.41 -7.58
N VAL A 766 14.71 -14.18 -6.52
CA VAL A 766 14.85 -13.71 -5.12
C VAL A 766 16.29 -13.34 -4.81
N PHE A 767 17.25 -14.15 -5.29
CA PHE A 767 18.68 -13.87 -5.12
C PHE A 767 19.18 -12.73 -6.01
N LEU A 768 18.55 -12.53 -7.17
CA LEU A 768 18.85 -11.37 -8.02
C LEU A 768 18.33 -10.08 -7.40
N ILE A 769 17.18 -10.10 -6.71
CA ILE A 769 16.66 -8.96 -5.95
C ILE A 769 17.65 -8.58 -4.86
N LEU A 770 18.10 -9.55 -4.06
CA LEU A 770 19.14 -9.30 -3.04
C LEU A 770 20.40 -8.68 -3.65
N ALA A 771 20.86 -9.19 -4.80
CA ALA A 771 22.02 -8.64 -5.49
C ALA A 771 21.79 -7.21 -5.98
N VAL A 772 20.59 -6.89 -6.50
CA VAL A 772 20.22 -5.56 -6.99
C VAL A 772 20.06 -4.56 -5.84
N ALA A 773 19.45 -4.97 -4.73
CA ALA A 773 19.27 -4.15 -3.53
C ALA A 773 20.61 -3.62 -2.99
N ASN A 774 21.67 -4.43 -3.10
CA ASN A 774 23.02 -4.11 -2.65
C ASN A 774 23.84 -3.28 -3.68
N VAL A 775 23.23 -2.72 -4.73
CA VAL A 775 23.89 -1.80 -5.66
C VAL A 775 23.38 -0.38 -5.41
N PRO A 776 24.13 0.49 -4.69
CA PRO A 776 23.66 1.82 -4.31
C PRO A 776 23.21 2.68 -5.48
N ALA A 777 23.89 2.59 -6.63
CA ALA A 777 23.54 3.35 -7.83
C ALA A 777 22.15 3.03 -8.39
N LEU A 778 21.61 1.84 -8.11
CA LEU A 778 20.26 1.44 -8.55
C LEU A 778 19.16 1.94 -7.60
N GLN A 779 19.50 2.31 -6.37
CA GLN A 779 18.56 2.84 -5.37
C GLN A 779 18.30 4.34 -5.55
N GLN A 780 19.12 5.01 -6.35
CA GLN A 780 19.01 6.44 -6.68
C GLN A 780 17.94 6.73 -7.76
N GLY A 781 16.91 5.88 -7.94
CA GLY A 781 15.76 6.22 -8.80
C GLY A 781 15.99 6.47 -10.32
N HIS A 782 17.23 6.38 -10.84
CA HIS A 782 17.58 6.72 -12.24
C HIS A 782 16.89 5.80 -13.27
N VAL A 783 15.83 6.29 -13.90
CA VAL A 783 14.96 5.49 -14.81
C VAL A 783 15.73 4.77 -15.93
N TRP A 784 16.70 5.41 -16.56
CA TRP A 784 17.48 4.80 -17.64
C TRP A 784 18.43 3.71 -17.13
N LEU A 785 19.08 3.97 -16.00
CA LEU A 785 19.98 3.02 -15.36
C LEU A 785 19.20 1.81 -14.85
N ASN A 786 18.06 2.04 -14.18
CA ASN A 786 17.16 1.02 -13.70
C ASN A 786 16.54 0.20 -14.84
N THR A 787 16.20 0.85 -15.96
CA THR A 787 15.77 0.16 -17.18
C THR A 787 16.88 -0.74 -17.73
N ALA A 788 18.13 -0.26 -17.77
CA ALA A 788 19.27 -1.08 -18.17
C ALA A 788 19.50 -2.25 -17.21
N ALA A 789 19.35 -2.04 -15.90
CA ALA A 789 19.43 -3.09 -14.89
C ALA A 789 18.37 -4.18 -15.11
N TYR A 790 17.12 -3.83 -15.42
CA TYR A 790 16.10 -4.81 -15.78
C TYR A 790 16.45 -5.61 -17.04
N VAL A 791 17.01 -4.98 -18.07
CA VAL A 791 17.48 -5.70 -19.27
C VAL A 791 18.55 -6.72 -18.88
N VAL A 792 19.47 -6.36 -17.98
CA VAL A 792 20.50 -7.26 -17.47
C VAL A 792 19.88 -8.40 -16.64
N VAL A 793 19.00 -8.11 -15.69
CA VAL A 793 18.34 -9.13 -14.84
C VAL A 793 17.54 -10.12 -15.68
N LEU A 794 16.70 -9.63 -16.61
CA LEU A 794 15.91 -10.48 -17.50
C LEU A 794 16.80 -11.26 -18.48
N GLY A 795 17.87 -10.64 -18.98
CA GLY A 795 18.88 -11.29 -19.82
C GLY A 795 19.61 -12.41 -19.08
N LEU A 796 20.02 -12.19 -17.83
CA LEU A 796 20.65 -13.19 -16.98
C LEU A 796 19.72 -14.38 -16.74
N LEU A 797 18.47 -14.13 -16.35
CA LEU A 797 17.46 -15.18 -16.18
C LEU A 797 17.28 -16.01 -17.45
N TRP A 798 17.22 -15.35 -18.61
CA TRP A 798 17.14 -16.03 -19.90
C TRP A 798 18.39 -16.87 -20.21
N VAL A 799 19.60 -16.34 -20.00
CA VAL A 799 20.86 -17.07 -20.19
C VAL A 799 20.92 -18.28 -19.27
N MET A 800 20.57 -18.13 -18.00
CA MET A 800 20.55 -19.22 -17.00
C MET A 800 19.58 -20.33 -17.41
N VAL A 801 18.40 -19.97 -17.90
CA VAL A 801 17.41 -20.94 -18.41
C VAL A 801 17.91 -21.66 -19.67
N ARG A 802 18.56 -20.92 -20.59
CA ARG A 802 19.09 -21.49 -21.84
C ARG A 802 20.28 -22.41 -21.61
N THR A 803 21.17 -22.06 -20.68
CA THR A 803 22.34 -22.86 -20.29
C THR A 803 22.02 -23.95 -19.28
N ARG A 804 20.77 -23.99 -18.77
CA ARG A 804 20.30 -24.94 -17.74
C ARG A 804 21.11 -24.87 -16.45
N PHE A 805 21.55 -23.65 -16.09
CA PHE A 805 22.33 -23.39 -14.90
C PHE A 805 21.58 -23.90 -13.66
N LEU A 806 22.21 -24.74 -12.84
CA LEU A 806 21.64 -25.33 -11.61
C LEU A 806 20.31 -26.11 -11.78
N PHE A 807 19.92 -26.54 -12.99
CA PHE A 807 18.67 -27.31 -13.21
C PHE A 807 18.65 -28.70 -12.54
N ARG A 808 19.77 -29.15 -11.99
CA ARG A 808 19.88 -30.37 -11.18
C ARG A 808 19.42 -30.15 -9.74
N LEU A 809 19.63 -28.94 -9.21
CA LEU A 809 19.32 -28.58 -7.83
C LEU A 809 17.95 -27.90 -7.73
N ILE A 810 17.68 -26.95 -8.62
CA ILE A 810 16.47 -26.13 -8.57
C ILE A 810 15.35 -26.76 -9.43
N PRO A 811 14.11 -26.89 -8.91
CA PRO A 811 12.96 -27.39 -9.67
C PRO A 811 12.54 -26.47 -10.83
N ARG A 812 11.80 -27.00 -11.81
CA ARG A 812 11.39 -26.32 -13.05
C ARG A 812 9.89 -26.13 -13.17
#